data_AF-E8T2G4-F1
#
_entry.id   AF-E8T2G4-F1
#
_cell.length_a   1.000
_cell.length_b   1.000
_cell.length_c   1.000
_cell.angle_alpha   90.00
_cell.angle_beta   90.00
_cell.angle_gamma   90.00
#
_symmetry.space_group_name_H-M   'P 1'
#
loop_
_entity.id
_entity.type
_entity.pdbx_description
1 polymer ?
#
loop_
_entity_poly.entity_id
_entity_poly.type
_entity_poly.pdbx_seq_one_letter_code
_entity_poly.pdbx_strand_id
1 'polypeptide(L)'
;MKKLTKIRGFVLLTTLFVTLSTTKREALGYDILSNFGRTGLLEIPTAYVIQDGHLAFGTSYVYPYLRFYGNVGFFPGLELGGDITEIRDVVVKGGIWTGYGFYKDKAFFAKYQILPETEKFPAIAVGWDDFHGTKLFESKYFVISKYIDTGIPQNVTIGYSTGVLKGPLFGSEILLHPKFSFITEYAPIKKSKYFGLEDKKIRSKWNFGLKWQPLSWAQFVLSYQRGKEIGLNVNVNMPMGKPWLPHKPRYFVLTKRDVYLIKHNKQTAFFESALKRLDFEYPAVYVKGNTLYIEYSNKGYFYESVALRKALSIFRVVYFPNVKKVVIVLKEKNIPVTEIELPGYLINAYLKGQITYKELLNRAGYTIAPNYKPKIDLKLSNPQITGAIKLRTFLNDPSGALKYKLSYDVGVREYFLNNFIFDAKVILPIKNNIYSVVPPLMKHPVRSDIDKYLNNKHPDIPTLAVSYVSPIAKGTFVGVSAGYNELMFAGVGGDVIHFFGDGRFAAGFGGDWVRKRDSEHPLRLKNYGFHDLYVSAHYVTTYPELHFTVKAGRFLAGDKGVRFEVSRVVKGFEVGFWYTYSDTSDFTGANKNYHDKGVFVAVPLRMFKWRDTKQVGYYSISPWTRDVGQLAGRPLDVYRLLMDKMPFYLKDKAGASE
;
A
#
# COMPACT_ATOMS: atom_id res chain seq x y z
N MET A 1 38.65 -38.16 -30.50
CA MET A 1 37.91 -39.18 -29.70
C MET A 1 37.17 -38.49 -28.55
N LYS A 2 35.83 -38.66 -28.53
CA LYS A 2 34.88 -38.47 -27.42
C LYS A 2 34.66 -37.07 -26.78
N LYS A 3 33.36 -36.69 -26.83
CA LYS A 3 32.56 -35.81 -25.94
C LYS A 3 32.71 -34.30 -26.16
N LEU A 4 31.65 -33.46 -26.15
CA LEU A 4 30.27 -33.60 -25.67
C LEU A 4 29.40 -32.51 -26.34
N THR A 5 28.36 -32.94 -27.07
CA THR A 5 27.27 -32.12 -27.62
C THR A 5 26.09 -32.09 -26.63
N LYS A 6 25.29 -31.01 -26.69
CA LYS A 6 23.96 -30.76 -26.07
C LYS A 6 23.95 -30.11 -24.68
N ILE A 7 23.80 -28.78 -24.68
CA ILE A 7 23.06 -28.03 -23.64
C ILE A 7 21.73 -27.60 -24.28
N ARG A 8 20.66 -28.34 -23.97
CA ARG A 8 19.26 -27.92 -24.14
C ARG A 8 18.48 -28.52 -22.98
N GLY A 9 17.78 -27.67 -22.23
CA GLY A 9 16.77 -28.08 -21.26
C GLY A 9 16.97 -27.53 -19.86
N PHE A 10 16.72 -26.22 -19.67
CA PHE A 10 16.41 -25.67 -18.35
C PHE A 10 15.54 -24.42 -18.47
N VAL A 11 14.36 -24.56 -19.07
CA VAL A 11 13.27 -23.58 -18.99
C VAL A 11 11.96 -24.38 -19.03
N LEU A 12 10.99 -24.00 -18.19
CA LEU A 12 9.69 -24.63 -17.91
C LEU A 12 9.70 -25.79 -16.89
N LEU A 13 9.56 -25.45 -15.60
CA LEU A 13 8.65 -26.18 -14.70
C LEU A 13 8.30 -25.34 -13.45
N THR A 14 7.65 -24.18 -13.62
CA THR A 14 7.14 -23.36 -12.49
C THR A 14 5.69 -22.93 -12.62
N THR A 15 4.91 -23.52 -13.53
CA THR A 15 3.55 -23.01 -13.84
C THR A 15 2.40 -23.99 -13.62
N LEU A 16 2.57 -25.12 -12.91
CA LEU A 16 1.45 -26.06 -12.76
C LEU A 16 1.44 -26.88 -11.45
N PHE A 17 1.43 -26.23 -10.28
CA PHE A 17 1.15 -26.90 -8.98
C PHE A 17 0.55 -25.94 -7.93
N VAL A 18 -0.56 -25.25 -8.25
CA VAL A 18 -1.25 -24.37 -7.27
C VAL A 18 -2.71 -24.77 -7.00
N THR A 19 -3.29 -25.75 -7.69
CA THR A 19 -4.76 -25.93 -7.65
C THR A 19 -5.30 -27.16 -6.92
N LEU A 20 -4.53 -27.89 -6.09
CA LEU A 20 -5.04 -29.15 -5.51
C LEU A 20 -4.92 -29.37 -3.99
N SER A 21 -4.66 -28.36 -3.15
CA SER A 21 -4.69 -28.55 -1.68
C SER A 21 -5.46 -27.50 -0.87
N THR A 22 -6.03 -26.47 -1.50
CA THR A 22 -6.66 -25.34 -0.79
C THR A 22 -8.01 -25.68 -0.15
N THR A 23 -8.76 -26.64 -0.70
CA THR A 23 -10.18 -26.86 -0.33
C THR A 23 -10.40 -27.44 1.07
N LYS A 24 -9.50 -28.28 1.59
CA LYS A 24 -9.65 -28.85 2.95
C LYS A 24 -9.22 -27.89 4.07
N ARG A 25 -8.31 -26.96 3.79
CA ARG A 25 -7.68 -26.10 4.80
C ARG A 25 -8.41 -24.77 5.00
N GLU A 26 -9.06 -24.23 3.97
CA GLU A 26 -9.97 -23.08 4.10
C GLU A 26 -11.12 -23.35 5.10
N ALA A 27 -11.48 -24.62 5.31
CA ALA A 27 -12.48 -25.04 6.29
C ALA A 27 -12.01 -24.99 7.76
N LEU A 28 -10.70 -24.89 8.03
CA LEU A 28 -10.11 -25.04 9.38
C LEU A 28 -9.72 -23.71 10.07
N GLY A 29 -10.07 -22.57 9.47
CA GLY A 29 -9.75 -21.23 10.00
C GLY A 29 -8.39 -20.70 9.53
N TYR A 30 -8.00 -19.52 10.01
CA TYR A 30 -6.70 -18.92 9.68
C TYR A 30 -5.63 -19.49 10.61
N ASP A 31 -4.38 -19.57 10.13
CA ASP A 31 -3.26 -20.01 10.96
C ASP A 31 -3.12 -19.11 12.20
N ILE A 32 -2.60 -19.67 13.29
CA ILE A 32 -2.40 -18.95 14.55
C ILE A 32 -1.32 -17.89 14.37
N LEU A 33 -1.55 -16.70 14.93
CA LEU A 33 -0.50 -15.70 15.10
C LEU A 33 0.08 -15.80 16.50
N SER A 34 1.37 -16.07 16.57
CA SER A 34 2.13 -16.13 17.81
C SER A 34 2.07 -14.80 18.57
N ASN A 35 2.60 -14.79 19.80
CA ASN A 35 2.73 -13.57 20.60
C ASN A 35 3.52 -12.47 19.89
N PHE A 36 4.39 -12.84 18.95
CA PHE A 36 5.20 -11.95 18.13
C PHE A 36 4.51 -11.48 16.83
N GLY A 37 3.29 -11.96 16.55
CA GLY A 37 2.53 -11.57 15.37
C GLY A 37 2.84 -12.32 14.08
N ARG A 38 3.93 -13.11 14.05
CA ARG A 38 4.19 -14.06 12.97
C ARG A 38 3.31 -15.31 13.09
N THR A 39 3.02 -15.96 11.98
CA THR A 39 2.36 -17.27 12.01
C THR A 39 3.19 -18.27 12.82
N GLY A 40 2.57 -18.86 13.84
CA GLY A 40 3.25 -19.58 14.91
C GLY A 40 2.26 -20.01 15.99
N LEU A 41 2.69 -20.82 16.95
CA LEU A 41 1.83 -21.26 18.05
C LEU A 41 1.72 -20.16 19.12
N LEU A 42 2.47 -20.26 20.22
CA LEU A 42 2.49 -19.25 21.28
C LEU A 42 3.76 -18.40 21.15
N GLU A 43 4.92 -19.01 21.36
CA GLU A 43 6.23 -18.36 21.17
C GLU A 43 6.95 -18.90 19.92
N ILE A 44 6.75 -20.18 19.55
CA ILE A 44 7.47 -20.78 18.43
C ILE A 44 6.81 -20.48 17.08
N PRO A 45 7.60 -20.35 16.01
CA PRO A 45 7.08 -20.29 14.64
C PRO A 45 6.59 -21.67 14.16
N THR A 46 5.66 -21.65 13.21
CA THR A 46 5.32 -22.82 12.37
C THR A 46 5.82 -22.61 10.94
N ALA A 47 5.85 -23.67 10.15
CA ALA A 47 6.23 -23.61 8.74
C ALA A 47 5.12 -23.06 7.83
N TYR A 48 3.95 -22.77 8.40
CA TYR A 48 2.85 -22.10 7.71
C TYR A 48 3.07 -20.59 7.68
N VAL A 49 2.49 -19.95 6.68
CA VAL A 49 2.57 -18.50 6.47
C VAL A 49 1.17 -17.97 6.25
N ILE A 50 0.95 -16.72 6.67
CA ILE A 50 -0.26 -16.00 6.29
C ILE A 50 -0.42 -16.03 4.76
N GLN A 51 -1.67 -16.20 4.31
CA GLN A 51 -1.99 -16.32 2.90
C GLN A 51 -1.60 -15.04 2.13
N ASP A 52 -1.19 -15.20 0.86
CA ASP A 52 -0.92 -14.07 -0.04
C ASP A 52 -2.13 -13.13 -0.08
N GLY A 53 -1.87 -11.82 0.00
CA GLY A 53 -2.94 -10.82 0.00
C GLY A 53 -3.78 -10.82 1.27
N HIS A 54 -3.25 -11.25 2.41
CA HIS A 54 -3.88 -11.06 3.71
C HIS A 54 -3.01 -10.21 4.63
N LEU A 55 -3.68 -9.47 5.49
CA LEU A 55 -3.08 -8.72 6.58
C LEU A 55 -3.63 -9.26 7.88
N ALA A 56 -2.82 -9.24 8.92
CA ALA A 56 -3.37 -9.30 10.25
C ALA A 56 -2.74 -8.28 11.17
N PHE A 57 -3.54 -7.89 12.15
CA PHE A 57 -3.13 -6.99 13.23
C PHE A 57 -3.58 -7.60 14.54
N GLY A 58 -2.78 -7.41 15.58
CA GLY A 58 -3.15 -7.96 16.87
C GLY A 58 -2.36 -7.38 18.02
N THR A 59 -2.73 -7.83 19.19
CA THR A 59 -2.03 -7.56 20.43
C THR A 59 -1.86 -8.85 21.22
N SER A 60 -0.74 -8.98 21.90
CA SER A 60 -0.50 -10.06 22.85
C SER A 60 0.00 -9.51 24.17
N TYR A 61 -0.44 -10.12 25.26
CA TYR A 61 0.07 -9.84 26.58
C TYR A 61 0.49 -11.14 27.23
N VAL A 62 1.78 -11.25 27.58
CA VAL A 62 2.32 -12.33 28.40
C VAL A 62 3.42 -11.71 29.25
N TYR A 63 3.17 -11.52 30.54
CA TYR A 63 4.05 -10.76 31.43
C TYR A 63 5.53 -11.13 31.24
N PRO A 64 6.44 -10.17 31.02
CA PRO A 64 6.24 -8.72 31.11
C PRO A 64 5.90 -8.03 29.78
N TYR A 65 5.67 -8.78 28.70
CA TYR A 65 5.55 -8.23 27.36
C TYR A 65 4.11 -7.90 27.01
N LEU A 66 3.87 -6.66 26.60
CA LEU A 66 2.70 -6.26 25.83
C LEU A 66 3.18 -5.95 24.40
N ARG A 67 2.67 -6.67 23.42
CA ARG A 67 3.04 -6.49 22.01
C ARG A 67 1.85 -5.98 21.21
N PHE A 68 2.13 -5.11 20.26
CA PHE A 68 1.23 -4.73 19.17
C PHE A 68 1.93 -5.08 17.87
N TYR A 69 1.29 -5.85 17.01
CA TYR A 69 1.93 -6.35 15.80
C TYR A 69 1.03 -6.21 14.58
N GLY A 70 1.68 -6.20 13.42
CA GLY A 70 1.05 -6.33 12.12
C GLY A 70 1.87 -7.24 11.21
N ASN A 71 1.21 -8.07 10.43
CA ASN A 71 1.85 -8.93 9.44
C ASN A 71 1.12 -8.89 8.10
N VAL A 72 1.82 -9.32 7.06
CA VAL A 72 1.36 -9.32 5.68
C VAL A 72 1.88 -10.53 4.93
N GLY A 73 0.99 -11.19 4.19
CA GLY A 73 1.36 -12.15 3.15
C GLY A 73 1.79 -11.37 1.92
N PHE A 74 3.07 -11.02 1.85
CA PHE A 74 3.60 -10.09 0.85
C PHE A 74 3.75 -10.75 -0.54
N PHE A 75 4.14 -12.02 -0.55
CA PHE A 75 4.14 -12.90 -1.73
C PHE A 75 3.68 -14.31 -1.32
N PRO A 76 3.32 -15.17 -2.29
CA PRO A 76 3.17 -16.60 -2.01
C PRO A 76 4.43 -17.13 -1.29
N GLY A 77 4.23 -17.65 -0.08
CA GLY A 77 5.31 -18.17 0.76
C GLY A 77 6.06 -17.14 1.59
N LEU A 78 5.97 -15.82 1.32
CA LEU A 78 6.67 -14.79 2.10
C LEU A 78 5.73 -14.05 3.04
N GLU A 79 6.00 -14.22 4.34
CA GLU A 79 5.38 -13.45 5.42
C GLU A 79 6.36 -12.40 5.92
N LEU A 80 5.91 -11.15 5.98
CA LEU A 80 6.63 -10.03 6.57
C LEU A 80 5.78 -9.40 7.67
N GLY A 81 6.42 -8.83 8.68
CA GLY A 81 5.69 -8.10 9.71
C GLY A 81 6.60 -7.35 10.64
N GLY A 82 5.98 -6.72 11.63
CA GLY A 82 6.70 -6.04 12.69
C GLY A 82 5.83 -5.86 13.92
N ASP A 83 6.49 -5.61 15.03
CA ASP A 83 5.85 -5.43 16.31
C ASP A 83 6.49 -4.30 17.12
N ILE A 84 5.68 -3.73 18.01
CA ILE A 84 6.12 -2.84 19.07
C ILE A 84 5.92 -3.60 20.38
N THR A 85 7.01 -3.86 21.09
CA THR A 85 7.01 -4.55 22.37
C THR A 85 7.22 -3.56 23.51
N GLU A 86 6.25 -3.44 24.41
CA GLU A 86 6.39 -2.79 25.72
C GLU A 86 6.81 -3.81 26.77
N ILE A 87 7.81 -3.48 27.59
CA ILE A 87 8.39 -4.37 28.61
C ILE A 87 8.09 -3.81 30.00
N ARG A 88 7.06 -4.34 30.66
CA ARG A 88 6.38 -3.74 31.82
C ARG A 88 7.15 -3.73 33.15
N ASP A 89 8.42 -4.12 33.17
CA ASP A 89 9.30 -3.96 34.35
C ASP A 89 10.56 -3.15 34.08
N VAL A 90 10.80 -2.77 32.82
CA VAL A 90 11.97 -1.98 32.44
C VAL A 90 11.50 -0.54 32.31
N VAL A 91 11.59 0.23 33.38
CA VAL A 91 11.24 1.65 33.37
C VAL A 91 12.40 2.45 32.77
N VAL A 92 12.12 3.27 31.77
CA VAL A 92 13.12 4.20 31.22
C VAL A 92 13.26 5.37 32.18
N LYS A 93 14.47 5.59 32.69
CA LYS A 93 14.79 6.64 33.67
C LYS A 93 15.90 7.54 33.14
N GLY A 94 15.82 8.84 33.44
CA GLY A 94 16.90 9.81 33.25
C GLY A 94 16.85 10.61 31.95
N GLY A 95 17.41 11.81 32.01
CA GLY A 95 17.54 12.73 30.87
C GLY A 95 16.20 13.08 30.21
N ILE A 96 16.23 13.18 28.88
CA ILE A 96 15.06 13.51 28.05
C ILE A 96 13.97 12.44 28.05
N TRP A 97 14.23 11.25 28.59
CA TRP A 97 13.29 10.12 28.64
C TRP A 97 12.46 10.07 29.94
N THR A 98 12.60 11.08 30.79
CA THR A 98 11.83 11.18 32.03
C THR A 98 10.33 11.21 31.72
N GLY A 99 9.57 10.27 32.29
CA GLY A 99 8.12 10.14 32.05
C GLY A 99 7.73 9.28 30.83
N TYR A 100 8.69 8.67 30.12
CA TYR A 100 8.43 7.77 28.99
C TYR A 100 7.67 6.49 29.40
N GLY A 101 7.79 6.09 30.68
CA GLY A 101 7.19 4.89 31.24
C GLY A 101 8.03 3.65 30.96
N PHE A 102 7.38 2.57 30.54
CA PHE A 102 8.05 1.31 30.23
C PHE A 102 8.78 1.35 28.89
N TYR A 103 9.95 0.71 28.85
CA TYR A 103 10.78 0.54 27.67
C TYR A 103 9.98 -0.10 26.56
N LYS A 104 10.17 0.42 25.35
CA LYS A 104 9.53 -0.06 24.14
C LYS A 104 10.56 -0.25 23.06
N ASP A 105 10.39 -1.34 22.33
CA ASP A 105 11.24 -1.69 21.21
C ASP A 105 10.41 -1.96 19.97
N LYS A 106 11.01 -1.77 18.80
CA LYS A 106 10.40 -2.05 17.50
C LYS A 106 11.19 -3.17 16.83
N ALA A 107 10.51 -4.22 16.41
CA ALA A 107 11.11 -5.34 15.71
C ALA A 107 10.43 -5.58 14.36
N PHE A 108 11.19 -6.11 13.41
CA PHE A 108 10.68 -6.60 12.14
C PHE A 108 11.04 -8.07 11.98
N PHE A 109 10.14 -8.86 11.39
CA PHE A 109 10.40 -10.25 11.08
C PHE A 109 10.14 -10.54 9.60
N ALA A 110 10.83 -11.56 9.10
CA ALA A 110 10.59 -12.14 7.80
C ALA A 110 10.61 -13.67 7.90
N LYS A 111 9.65 -14.33 7.24
CA LYS A 111 9.59 -15.79 7.17
C LYS A 111 9.24 -16.21 5.75
N TYR A 112 10.00 -17.17 5.24
CA TYR A 112 9.80 -17.72 3.92
C TYR A 112 9.50 -19.23 4.00
N GLN A 113 8.32 -19.61 3.53
CA GLN A 113 7.91 -20.99 3.34
C GLN A 113 8.56 -21.51 2.05
N ILE A 114 9.60 -22.32 2.24
CA ILE A 114 10.39 -22.95 1.17
C ILE A 114 9.53 -24.00 0.44
N LEU A 115 8.77 -24.78 1.20
CA LEU A 115 7.90 -25.82 0.68
C LEU A 115 6.52 -25.67 1.32
N PRO A 116 5.44 -25.48 0.54
CA PRO A 116 4.09 -25.58 1.07
C PRO A 116 3.78 -27.03 1.42
N GLU A 117 2.89 -27.22 2.37
CA GLU A 117 2.42 -28.56 2.71
C GLU A 117 1.67 -29.21 1.53
N THR A 118 1.97 -30.48 1.29
CA THR A 118 1.21 -31.35 0.37
C THR A 118 0.76 -32.60 1.10
N GLU A 119 0.04 -33.50 0.45
CA GLU A 119 -0.33 -34.79 1.05
C GLU A 119 0.89 -35.57 1.55
N LYS A 120 1.97 -35.59 0.75
CA LYS A 120 3.18 -36.40 1.03
C LYS A 120 4.27 -35.64 1.77
N PHE A 121 4.40 -34.33 1.55
CA PHE A 121 5.49 -33.53 2.11
C PHE A 121 5.00 -32.54 3.17
N PRO A 122 5.77 -32.33 4.25
CA PRO A 122 5.46 -31.29 5.22
C PRO A 122 5.73 -29.90 4.64
N ALA A 123 5.11 -28.88 5.25
CA ALA A 123 5.55 -27.51 5.04
C ALA A 123 6.93 -27.31 5.66
N ILE A 124 7.78 -26.53 5.00
CA ILE A 124 9.12 -26.18 5.47
C ILE A 124 9.29 -24.67 5.35
N ALA A 125 9.77 -24.03 6.42
CA ALA A 125 10.05 -22.60 6.40
C ALA A 125 11.34 -22.24 7.15
N VAL A 126 11.93 -21.14 6.73
CA VAL A 126 12.99 -20.43 7.46
C VAL A 126 12.48 -19.04 7.83
N GLY A 127 12.95 -18.52 8.95
CA GLY A 127 12.62 -17.14 9.31
C GLY A 127 13.64 -16.50 10.22
N TRP A 128 13.51 -15.18 10.30
CA TRP A 128 14.37 -14.29 11.05
C TRP A 128 13.50 -13.23 11.72
N ASP A 129 13.36 -13.37 13.04
CA ASP A 129 12.76 -12.38 13.91
C ASP A 129 13.77 -11.31 14.28
N ASP A 130 13.30 -10.07 14.38
CA ASP A 130 14.07 -8.90 14.79
C ASP A 130 15.42 -8.78 14.04
N PHE A 131 15.33 -8.84 12.70
CA PHE A 131 16.50 -8.79 11.83
C PHE A 131 17.10 -7.38 11.70
N HIS A 132 16.39 -6.37 12.19
CA HIS A 132 16.72 -4.95 12.04
C HIS A 132 16.37 -4.17 13.30
N GLY A 133 17.20 -3.18 13.66
CA GLY A 133 16.99 -2.34 14.84
C GLY A 133 17.92 -2.74 15.98
N THR A 134 17.39 -2.84 17.19
CA THR A 134 18.12 -3.15 18.43
C THR A 134 18.45 -4.64 18.55
N LYS A 135 17.67 -5.51 17.88
CA LYS A 135 17.86 -6.97 17.88
C LYS A 135 17.66 -7.63 19.25
N LEU A 136 16.87 -7.02 20.14
CA LEU A 136 16.61 -7.53 21.49
C LEU A 136 15.87 -8.87 21.48
N PHE A 137 15.09 -9.14 20.43
CA PHE A 137 14.29 -10.35 20.29
C PHE A 137 14.74 -11.24 19.13
N GLU A 138 15.99 -11.09 18.68
CA GLU A 138 16.50 -11.79 17.50
C GLU A 138 16.41 -13.31 17.65
N SER A 139 15.73 -13.95 16.69
CA SER A 139 15.69 -15.40 16.55
C SER A 139 15.74 -15.79 15.07
N LYS A 140 16.65 -16.69 14.72
CA LYS A 140 16.71 -17.32 13.39
C LYS A 140 16.26 -18.76 13.54
N TYR A 141 15.40 -19.23 12.65
CA TYR A 141 14.80 -20.55 12.79
C TYR A 141 14.59 -21.26 11.47
N PHE A 142 14.54 -22.58 11.57
CA PHE A 142 14.07 -23.51 10.56
C PHE A 142 13.00 -24.38 11.19
N VAL A 143 11.85 -24.51 10.53
CA VAL A 143 10.68 -25.22 11.04
C VAL A 143 10.04 -26.08 9.97
N ILE A 144 9.49 -27.20 10.42
CA ILE A 144 8.75 -28.16 9.61
C ILE A 144 7.39 -28.34 10.27
N SER A 145 6.31 -28.21 9.50
CA SER A 145 4.94 -28.41 9.99
C SER A 145 4.16 -29.37 9.10
N LYS A 146 3.32 -30.21 9.71
CA LYS A 146 2.49 -31.18 9.01
C LYS A 146 1.14 -31.33 9.70
N TYR A 147 0.07 -31.31 8.92
CA TYR A 147 -1.23 -31.79 9.35
C TYR A 147 -1.22 -33.32 9.40
N ILE A 148 -1.59 -33.87 10.54
CA ILE A 148 -1.69 -35.30 10.79
C ILE A 148 -3.08 -35.58 11.37
N ASP A 149 -3.76 -36.56 10.80
CA ASP A 149 -5.07 -37.01 11.26
C ASP A 149 -5.07 -38.55 11.35
N THR A 150 -4.66 -39.04 12.51
CA THR A 150 -4.67 -40.46 12.88
C THR A 150 -5.76 -40.74 13.91
N GLY A 151 -6.90 -40.03 13.82
CA GLY A 151 -8.00 -40.05 14.80
C GLY A 151 -8.03 -38.85 15.74
N ILE A 152 -6.94 -38.06 15.79
CA ILE A 152 -6.88 -36.75 16.44
C ILE A 152 -6.33 -35.76 15.41
N PRO A 153 -7.18 -34.89 14.81
CA PRO A 153 -6.73 -33.95 13.80
C PRO A 153 -5.84 -32.88 14.45
N GLN A 154 -4.58 -32.78 14.00
CA GLN A 154 -3.62 -31.86 14.59
C GLN A 154 -2.57 -31.35 13.60
N ASN A 155 -2.11 -30.11 13.81
CA ASN A 155 -0.95 -29.55 13.14
C ASN A 155 0.28 -29.72 14.04
N VAL A 156 1.22 -30.58 13.65
CA VAL A 156 2.47 -30.81 14.39
C VAL A 156 3.58 -29.98 13.78
N THR A 157 4.41 -29.38 14.64
CA THR A 157 5.58 -28.58 14.24
C THR A 157 6.82 -29.03 15.00
N ILE A 158 7.92 -29.19 14.27
CA ILE A 158 9.26 -29.36 14.82
C ILE A 158 10.20 -28.34 14.20
N GLY A 159 11.25 -27.96 14.91
CA GLY A 159 12.22 -27.04 14.35
C GLY A 159 13.46 -26.86 15.21
N TYR A 160 14.31 -25.95 14.76
CA TYR A 160 15.50 -25.53 15.47
C TYR A 160 15.65 -24.02 15.36
N SER A 161 16.05 -23.38 16.45
CA SER A 161 16.27 -21.93 16.47
C SER A 161 17.55 -21.54 17.20
N THR A 162 18.08 -20.37 16.82
CA THR A 162 19.20 -19.68 17.46
C THR A 162 18.79 -18.24 17.78
N GLY A 163 19.22 -17.71 18.92
CA GLY A 163 18.85 -16.37 19.37
C GLY A 163 18.18 -16.39 20.74
N VAL A 164 17.05 -15.69 20.89
CA VAL A 164 16.18 -15.75 22.06
C VAL A 164 15.55 -17.13 22.18
N LEU A 165 14.94 -17.65 21.11
CA LEU A 165 14.63 -19.07 21.01
C LEU A 165 15.92 -19.82 20.68
N LYS A 166 16.26 -20.84 21.48
CA LYS A 166 17.53 -21.57 21.31
C LYS A 166 17.37 -23.07 21.51
N GLY A 167 17.66 -23.83 20.45
CA GLY A 167 17.64 -25.28 20.46
C GLY A 167 16.42 -25.87 19.71
N PRO A 168 16.07 -27.14 19.99
CA PRO A 168 14.95 -27.79 19.34
C PRO A 168 13.61 -27.21 19.81
N LEU A 169 12.72 -26.99 18.84
CA LEU A 169 11.35 -26.51 19.03
C LEU A 169 10.39 -27.66 18.73
N PHE A 170 9.33 -27.78 19.52
CA PHE A 170 8.25 -28.73 19.26
C PHE A 170 6.91 -28.09 19.60
N GLY A 171 5.88 -28.38 18.84
CA GLY A 171 4.53 -28.01 19.22
C GLY A 171 3.45 -28.72 18.41
N SER A 172 2.25 -28.74 18.97
CA SER A 172 1.06 -29.28 18.30
C SER A 172 -0.13 -28.35 18.54
N GLU A 173 -0.89 -28.10 17.49
CA GLU A 173 -2.25 -27.55 17.56
C GLU A 173 -3.24 -28.68 17.29
N ILE A 174 -3.96 -29.11 18.32
CA ILE A 174 -4.99 -30.14 18.26
C ILE A 174 -6.34 -29.48 17.97
N LEU A 175 -6.98 -29.88 16.87
CA LEU A 175 -8.24 -29.31 16.40
C LEU A 175 -9.41 -30.01 17.09
N LEU A 176 -9.97 -29.38 18.13
CA LEU A 176 -11.09 -29.94 18.89
C LEU A 176 -12.44 -29.66 18.20
N HIS A 177 -12.54 -28.53 17.51
CA HIS A 177 -13.71 -28.07 16.77
C HIS A 177 -13.24 -27.08 15.67
N PRO A 178 -13.99 -26.84 14.57
CA PRO A 178 -13.62 -25.83 13.56
C PRO A 178 -13.34 -24.41 14.07
N LYS A 179 -13.74 -24.11 15.32
CA LYS A 179 -13.53 -22.80 15.98
C LYS A 179 -12.67 -22.88 17.25
N PHE A 180 -12.28 -24.08 17.68
CA PHE A 180 -11.53 -24.28 18.92
C PHE A 180 -10.36 -25.24 18.71
N SER A 181 -9.17 -24.84 19.13
CA SER A 181 -8.01 -25.73 19.16
C SER A 181 -7.26 -25.63 20.47
N PHE A 182 -6.67 -26.74 20.88
CA PHE A 182 -5.74 -26.80 22.00
C PHE A 182 -4.31 -26.77 21.48
N ILE A 183 -3.46 -26.00 22.15
CA ILE A 183 -2.08 -25.78 21.76
C ILE A 183 -1.17 -26.33 22.85
N THR A 184 -0.17 -27.09 22.46
CA THR A 184 0.95 -27.50 23.32
C THR A 184 2.27 -27.17 22.63
N GLU A 185 3.21 -26.59 23.35
CA GLU A 185 4.45 -26.07 22.79
C GLU A 185 5.61 -26.26 23.75
N TYR A 186 6.75 -26.72 23.25
CA TYR A 186 8.05 -26.70 23.91
C TYR A 186 8.91 -25.59 23.29
N ALA A 187 9.14 -24.52 24.06
CA ALA A 187 9.87 -23.33 23.63
C ALA A 187 11.07 -23.06 24.54
N PRO A 188 12.28 -23.58 24.22
CA PRO A 188 13.48 -23.26 24.97
C PRO A 188 13.93 -21.82 24.70
N ILE A 189 13.95 -21.02 25.76
CA ILE A 189 14.33 -19.60 25.74
C ILE A 189 15.71 -19.43 26.37
N LYS A 190 16.61 -18.69 25.70
CA LYS A 190 17.90 -18.25 26.27
C LYS A 190 17.71 -16.96 27.07
N LYS A 191 17.52 -17.10 28.38
CA LYS A 191 17.24 -15.98 29.31
C LYS A 191 18.19 -14.79 29.18
N SER A 192 19.50 -15.04 29.07
CA SER A 192 20.52 -13.98 28.97
C SER A 192 20.41 -13.10 27.72
N LYS A 193 19.51 -13.44 26.79
CA LYS A 193 19.23 -12.68 25.57
C LYS A 193 17.79 -12.16 25.52
N TYR A 194 16.93 -12.51 26.47
CA TYR A 194 15.51 -12.14 26.42
C TYR A 194 15.26 -10.95 27.34
N PHE A 195 15.32 -9.75 26.74
CA PHE A 195 15.36 -8.49 27.48
C PHE A 195 14.12 -8.26 28.36
N GLY A 196 14.31 -8.05 29.67
CA GLY A 196 13.26 -7.97 30.69
C GLY A 196 12.95 -9.28 31.42
N LEU A 197 13.61 -10.39 31.04
CA LEU A 197 13.47 -11.71 31.66
C LEU A 197 14.79 -12.31 32.15
N GLU A 198 15.92 -11.60 32.05
CA GLU A 198 17.26 -12.09 32.36
C GLU A 198 17.35 -12.69 33.76
N ASP A 199 16.80 -11.97 34.75
CA ASP A 199 16.85 -12.35 36.16
C ASP A 199 15.63 -13.17 36.61
N LYS A 200 14.70 -13.51 35.70
CA LYS A 200 13.46 -14.20 36.05
C LYS A 200 13.56 -15.72 35.96
N LYS A 201 12.92 -16.40 36.91
CA LYS A 201 12.81 -17.87 36.92
C LYS A 201 11.72 -18.34 35.96
N ILE A 202 12.12 -18.86 34.79
CA ILE A 202 11.29 -19.70 33.93
C ILE A 202 11.19 -21.09 34.57
N ARG A 203 9.99 -21.52 34.95
CA ARG A 203 9.75 -22.79 35.67
C ARG A 203 9.56 -23.97 34.72
N SER A 204 9.04 -23.71 33.53
CA SER A 204 8.82 -24.71 32.50
C SER A 204 9.14 -24.15 31.12
N LYS A 205 9.63 -25.01 30.22
CA LYS A 205 9.76 -24.72 28.79
C LYS A 205 8.51 -25.11 28.01
N TRP A 206 7.57 -25.80 28.66
CA TRP A 206 6.28 -26.17 28.10
C TRP A 206 5.25 -25.06 28.33
N ASN A 207 4.53 -24.75 27.27
CA ASN A 207 3.46 -23.76 27.20
C ASN A 207 2.19 -24.45 26.67
N PHE A 208 1.04 -24.01 27.15
CA PHE A 208 -0.27 -24.54 26.74
C PHE A 208 -1.20 -23.40 26.36
N GLY A 209 -2.13 -23.65 25.43
CA GLY A 209 -3.06 -22.63 24.97
C GLY A 209 -4.38 -23.18 24.48
N LEU A 210 -5.38 -22.30 24.46
CA LEU A 210 -6.71 -22.52 23.91
C LEU A 210 -7.00 -21.41 22.90
N LYS A 211 -7.15 -21.80 21.64
CA LYS A 211 -7.59 -20.91 20.55
C LYS A 211 -9.11 -20.91 20.47
N TRP A 212 -9.67 -19.73 20.28
CA TRP A 212 -11.07 -19.53 19.91
C TRP A 212 -11.16 -18.59 18.70
N GLN A 213 -11.80 -19.07 17.63
CA GLN A 213 -12.05 -18.30 16.40
C GLN A 213 -13.55 -18.18 16.15
N PRO A 214 -14.25 -17.25 16.83
CA PRO A 214 -15.71 -17.13 16.71
C PRO A 214 -16.15 -16.70 15.31
N LEU A 215 -15.34 -15.87 14.66
CA LEU A 215 -15.58 -15.26 13.36
C LEU A 215 -14.42 -15.58 12.43
N SER A 216 -14.66 -15.54 11.12
CA SER A 216 -13.59 -15.78 10.15
C SER A 216 -12.43 -14.81 10.37
N TRP A 217 -12.69 -13.54 10.64
CA TRP A 217 -11.67 -12.50 10.79
C TRP A 217 -11.14 -12.30 12.22
N ALA A 218 -11.65 -12.98 13.26
CA ALA A 218 -11.25 -12.71 14.66
C ALA A 218 -10.74 -13.96 15.37
N GLN A 219 -9.56 -13.89 15.96
CA GLN A 219 -8.94 -14.99 16.71
C GLN A 219 -8.50 -14.53 18.10
N PHE A 220 -8.73 -15.39 19.10
CA PHE A 220 -8.36 -15.21 20.49
C PHE A 220 -7.56 -16.44 20.94
N VAL A 221 -6.45 -16.25 21.65
CA VAL A 221 -5.67 -17.34 22.25
C VAL A 221 -5.41 -17.02 23.71
N LEU A 222 -5.99 -17.82 24.61
CA LEU A 222 -5.66 -17.82 26.03
C LEU A 222 -4.52 -18.84 26.24
N SER A 223 -3.52 -18.50 27.04
CA SER A 223 -2.34 -19.35 27.21
C SER A 223 -1.81 -19.37 28.63
N TYR A 224 -1.17 -20.46 28.99
CA TYR A 224 -0.37 -20.62 30.20
C TYR A 224 1.07 -20.92 29.79
N GLN A 225 1.98 -20.01 30.12
CA GLN A 225 3.34 -20.02 29.60
C GLN A 225 4.38 -19.93 30.72
N ARG A 226 5.59 -20.46 30.44
CA ARG A 226 6.77 -20.36 31.31
C ARG A 226 6.57 -20.94 32.72
N GLY A 227 5.53 -21.75 32.91
CA GLY A 227 5.16 -22.42 34.16
C GLY A 227 4.59 -21.50 35.24
N LYS A 228 4.09 -20.30 34.88
CA LYS A 228 3.37 -19.41 35.82
C LYS A 228 2.57 -18.28 35.18
N GLU A 229 2.88 -17.88 33.94
CA GLU A 229 2.30 -16.68 33.34
C GLU A 229 1.02 -17.04 32.56
N ILE A 230 -0.03 -16.24 32.72
CA ILE A 230 -1.21 -16.30 31.86
C ILE A 230 -1.03 -15.27 30.75
N GLY A 231 -1.28 -15.70 29.52
CA GLY A 231 -1.17 -14.89 28.33
C GLY A 231 -2.47 -14.79 27.56
N LEU A 232 -2.71 -13.65 26.93
CA LEU A 232 -3.82 -13.43 26.00
C LEU A 232 -3.28 -12.87 24.69
N ASN A 233 -3.70 -13.44 23.57
CA ASN A 233 -3.43 -12.93 22.23
C ASN A 233 -4.76 -12.72 21.52
N VAL A 234 -4.92 -11.56 20.89
CA VAL A 234 -6.10 -11.21 20.08
C VAL A 234 -5.63 -10.68 18.75
N ASN A 235 -6.15 -11.22 17.65
CA ASN A 235 -5.84 -10.73 16.33
C ASN A 235 -7.05 -10.69 15.40
N VAL A 236 -6.93 -9.82 14.39
CA VAL A 236 -7.87 -9.62 13.32
C VAL A 236 -7.18 -9.90 11.99
N ASN A 237 -7.73 -10.82 11.20
CA ASN A 237 -7.24 -11.17 9.87
C ASN A 237 -8.14 -10.56 8.79
N MET A 238 -7.53 -9.88 7.82
CA MET A 238 -8.17 -9.08 6.80
C MET A 238 -7.68 -9.50 5.40
N PRO A 239 -8.54 -10.14 4.59
CA PRO A 239 -8.23 -10.37 3.17
C PRO A 239 -8.17 -9.03 2.42
N MET A 240 -7.05 -8.76 1.75
CA MET A 240 -6.86 -7.57 0.94
C MET A 240 -7.78 -7.58 -0.28
N GLY A 241 -8.42 -6.44 -0.54
CA GLY A 241 -9.25 -6.23 -1.72
C GLY A 241 -10.54 -7.06 -1.78
N LYS A 242 -10.95 -7.71 -0.67
CA LYS A 242 -12.33 -8.18 -0.49
C LYS A 242 -13.13 -7.07 0.19
N PRO A 243 -14.18 -6.52 -0.45
CA PRO A 243 -15.01 -5.50 0.18
C PRO A 243 -15.65 -6.03 1.47
N TRP A 244 -15.65 -5.20 2.51
CA TRP A 244 -16.38 -5.49 3.75
C TRP A 244 -17.88 -5.28 3.55
N LEU A 245 -18.24 -4.31 2.70
CA LEU A 245 -19.60 -4.06 2.25
C LEU A 245 -19.73 -4.48 0.79
N PRO A 246 -20.79 -5.22 0.41
CA PRO A 246 -20.96 -5.62 -0.99
C PRO A 246 -21.23 -4.37 -1.84
N HIS A 247 -20.49 -4.24 -2.95
CA HIS A 247 -20.73 -3.18 -3.91
C HIS A 247 -22.01 -3.44 -4.68
N LYS A 248 -22.86 -2.41 -4.83
CA LYS A 248 -24.02 -2.47 -5.71
C LYS A 248 -23.61 -2.03 -7.12
N PRO A 249 -23.51 -2.95 -8.11
CA PRO A 249 -23.11 -2.59 -9.47
C PRO A 249 -24.12 -1.61 -10.08
N ARG A 250 -23.61 -0.59 -10.78
CA ARG A 250 -24.49 0.28 -11.58
C ARG A 250 -24.78 -0.39 -12.91
N TYR A 251 -26.06 -0.65 -13.13
CA TYR A 251 -26.57 -1.04 -14.44
C TYR A 251 -27.01 0.19 -15.20
N PHE A 252 -26.76 0.13 -16.51
CA PHE A 252 -27.29 1.09 -17.44
C PHE A 252 -28.75 0.74 -17.72
N VAL A 253 -29.69 1.63 -17.36
CA VAL A 253 -31.11 1.49 -17.67
C VAL A 253 -31.50 2.59 -18.66
N LEU A 254 -32.18 2.20 -19.75
CA LEU A 254 -32.68 3.13 -20.76
C LEU A 254 -33.83 3.97 -20.20
N THR A 255 -33.72 5.28 -20.35
CA THR A 255 -34.81 6.24 -20.05
C THR A 255 -35.67 6.49 -21.30
N LYS A 256 -36.88 7.04 -21.12
CA LYS A 256 -37.73 7.47 -22.26
C LYS A 256 -37.00 8.44 -23.20
N ARG A 257 -36.19 9.35 -22.64
CA ARG A 257 -35.36 10.30 -23.40
C ARG A 257 -34.29 9.59 -24.24
N ASP A 258 -33.71 8.52 -23.72
CA ASP A 258 -32.71 7.74 -24.44
C ASP A 258 -33.30 7.06 -25.68
N VAL A 259 -34.47 6.43 -25.52
CA VAL A 259 -35.20 5.82 -26.63
C VAL A 259 -35.55 6.88 -27.69
N TYR A 260 -35.96 8.06 -27.25
CA TYR A 260 -36.21 9.19 -28.16
C TYR A 260 -34.95 9.60 -28.94
N LEU A 261 -33.81 9.79 -28.27
CA LEU A 261 -32.55 10.18 -28.92
C LEU A 261 -32.08 9.14 -29.94
N ILE A 262 -32.17 7.85 -29.59
CA ILE A 262 -31.80 6.75 -30.48
C ILE A 262 -32.71 6.74 -31.72
N LYS A 263 -34.04 6.84 -31.53
CA LYS A 263 -35.01 6.86 -32.65
C LYS A 263 -34.82 8.04 -33.61
N HIS A 264 -34.28 9.16 -33.14
CA HIS A 264 -34.07 10.37 -33.95
C HIS A 264 -32.62 10.52 -34.44
N ASN A 265 -31.85 9.43 -34.53
CA ASN A 265 -30.46 9.45 -35.00
C ASN A 265 -29.54 10.42 -34.22
N LYS A 266 -29.78 10.57 -32.92
CA LYS A 266 -28.95 11.35 -32.00
C LYS A 266 -28.11 10.43 -31.10
N GLN A 267 -27.47 9.42 -31.70
CA GLN A 267 -26.72 8.39 -31.00
C GLN A 267 -25.55 8.95 -30.16
N THR A 268 -24.86 9.98 -30.66
CA THR A 268 -23.74 10.63 -29.95
C THR A 268 -24.21 11.29 -28.64
N ALA A 269 -25.28 12.09 -28.70
CA ALA A 269 -25.87 12.74 -27.53
C ALA A 269 -26.43 11.74 -26.51
N PHE A 270 -27.00 10.62 -27.00
CA PHE A 270 -27.37 9.49 -26.16
C PHE A 270 -26.15 8.91 -25.42
N PHE A 271 -25.06 8.62 -26.15
CA PHE A 271 -23.85 8.03 -25.60
C PHE A 271 -23.21 8.93 -24.54
N GLU A 272 -23.11 10.24 -24.79
CA GLU A 272 -22.64 11.22 -23.79
C GLU A 272 -23.50 11.21 -22.52
N SER A 273 -24.82 11.17 -22.67
CA SER A 273 -25.76 11.13 -21.53
C SER A 273 -25.62 9.83 -20.75
N ALA A 274 -25.40 8.71 -21.44
CA ALA A 274 -25.15 7.41 -20.84
C ALA A 274 -23.85 7.40 -20.02
N LEU A 275 -22.78 7.99 -20.54
CA LEU A 275 -21.53 8.16 -19.80
C LEU A 275 -21.73 9.00 -18.52
N LYS A 276 -22.44 10.13 -18.59
CA LYS A 276 -22.71 10.94 -17.38
C LYS A 276 -23.45 10.16 -16.29
N ARG A 277 -24.41 9.31 -16.65
CA ARG A 277 -25.16 8.45 -15.69
C ARG A 277 -24.30 7.34 -15.07
N LEU A 278 -23.24 6.93 -15.75
CA LEU A 278 -22.24 5.97 -15.27
C LEU A 278 -21.08 6.64 -14.51
N ASP A 279 -21.28 7.85 -13.96
CA ASP A 279 -20.27 8.60 -13.21
C ASP A 279 -18.97 8.90 -14.00
N PHE A 280 -19.09 9.11 -15.31
CA PHE A 280 -18.01 9.69 -16.11
C PHE A 280 -18.13 11.22 -16.16
N GLU A 281 -17.00 11.90 -16.08
CA GLU A 281 -16.92 13.35 -16.13
C GLU A 281 -16.36 13.84 -17.47
N TYR A 282 -16.83 15.02 -17.87
CA TYR A 282 -16.49 15.68 -19.14
C TYR A 282 -16.53 14.74 -20.36
N PRO A 283 -17.62 13.94 -20.54
CA PRO A 283 -17.69 13.09 -21.70
C PRO A 283 -18.02 13.92 -22.94
N ALA A 284 -17.35 13.61 -24.05
CA ALA A 284 -17.73 14.07 -25.38
C ALA A 284 -17.68 12.91 -26.37
N VAL A 285 -18.65 12.86 -27.28
CA VAL A 285 -18.78 11.80 -28.28
C VAL A 285 -19.11 12.42 -29.62
N TYR A 286 -18.27 12.17 -30.62
CA TYR A 286 -18.44 12.74 -31.95
C TYR A 286 -17.86 11.84 -33.03
N VAL A 287 -18.37 11.99 -34.26
CA VAL A 287 -17.89 11.23 -35.42
C VAL A 287 -17.09 12.16 -36.32
N LYS A 288 -15.92 11.70 -36.79
CA LYS A 288 -15.10 12.38 -37.81
C LYS A 288 -14.73 11.35 -38.88
N GLY A 289 -15.28 11.51 -40.08
CA GLY A 289 -15.15 10.52 -41.15
C GLY A 289 -15.77 9.18 -40.74
N ASN A 290 -14.98 8.11 -40.79
CA ASN A 290 -15.39 6.75 -40.38
C ASN A 290 -14.98 6.38 -38.94
N THR A 291 -14.57 7.38 -38.13
CA THR A 291 -14.06 7.19 -36.77
C THR A 291 -14.97 7.84 -35.74
N LEU A 292 -15.38 7.07 -34.74
CA LEU A 292 -16.11 7.55 -33.56
C LEU A 292 -15.11 7.87 -32.45
N TYR A 293 -15.13 9.09 -31.95
CA TYR A 293 -14.34 9.53 -30.81
C TYR A 293 -15.20 9.54 -29.55
N ILE A 294 -14.66 8.97 -28.48
CA ILE A 294 -15.26 8.97 -27.14
C ILE A 294 -14.18 9.45 -26.18
N GLU A 295 -14.37 10.59 -25.54
CA GLU A 295 -13.49 11.07 -24.48
C GLU A 295 -14.23 11.03 -23.14
N TYR A 296 -13.54 10.69 -22.05
CA TYR A 296 -14.11 10.75 -20.70
C TYR A 296 -13.02 10.80 -19.62
N SER A 297 -13.39 11.25 -18.43
CA SER A 297 -12.62 11.07 -17.19
C SER A 297 -13.38 10.17 -16.22
N ASN A 298 -12.69 9.19 -15.65
CA ASN A 298 -13.28 8.25 -14.69
C ASN A 298 -13.33 8.87 -13.27
N LYS A 299 -14.55 9.04 -12.74
CA LYS A 299 -14.80 9.47 -11.35
C LYS A 299 -15.32 8.34 -10.47
N GLY A 300 -16.17 7.48 -11.03
CA GLY A 300 -16.95 6.51 -10.27
C GLY A 300 -16.22 5.21 -9.91
N TYR A 301 -15.20 4.81 -10.68
CA TYR A 301 -14.64 3.46 -10.61
C TYR A 301 -13.17 3.47 -10.17
N PHE A 302 -12.82 2.60 -9.23
CA PHE A 302 -11.44 2.49 -8.73
C PHE A 302 -10.47 2.06 -9.84
N TYR A 303 -10.87 1.09 -10.66
CA TYR A 303 -10.06 0.61 -11.79
C TYR A 303 -10.51 1.25 -13.09
N GLU A 304 -9.57 1.83 -13.83
CA GLU A 304 -9.83 2.40 -15.16
C GLU A 304 -10.30 1.34 -16.17
N SER A 305 -9.81 0.10 -16.06
CA SER A 305 -10.27 -1.02 -16.89
C SER A 305 -11.76 -1.34 -16.70
N VAL A 306 -12.30 -1.16 -15.49
CA VAL A 306 -13.72 -1.35 -15.18
C VAL A 306 -14.53 -0.22 -15.81
N ALA A 307 -14.04 1.01 -15.71
CA ALA A 307 -14.64 2.19 -16.31
C ALA A 307 -14.73 2.03 -17.84
N LEU A 308 -13.62 1.66 -18.50
CA LEU A 308 -13.59 1.40 -19.94
C LEU A 308 -14.57 0.31 -20.37
N ARG A 309 -14.67 -0.79 -19.61
CA ARG A 309 -15.65 -1.85 -19.86
C ARG A 309 -17.10 -1.34 -19.77
N LYS A 310 -17.39 -0.42 -18.85
CA LYS A 310 -18.72 0.21 -18.73
C LYS A 310 -19.01 1.14 -19.90
N ALA A 311 -18.05 1.94 -20.34
CA ALA A 311 -18.19 2.75 -21.56
C ALA A 311 -18.49 1.87 -22.78
N LEU A 312 -17.76 0.77 -22.95
CA LEU A 312 -17.99 -0.19 -24.05
C LEU A 312 -19.37 -0.88 -23.97
N SER A 313 -19.91 -1.08 -22.77
CA SER A 313 -21.22 -1.72 -22.59
C SER A 313 -22.39 -0.91 -23.19
N ILE A 314 -22.21 0.40 -23.41
CA ILE A 314 -23.22 1.28 -24.03
C ILE A 314 -23.49 0.85 -25.48
N PHE A 315 -22.49 0.31 -26.19
CA PHE A 315 -22.67 -0.20 -27.55
C PHE A 315 -23.64 -1.40 -27.66
N ARG A 316 -24.04 -2.01 -26.53
CA ARG A 316 -25.08 -3.06 -26.53
C ARG A 316 -26.46 -2.54 -26.93
N VAL A 317 -26.70 -1.24 -26.82
CA VAL A 317 -28.01 -0.63 -27.05
C VAL A 317 -27.99 0.45 -28.14
N VAL A 318 -26.81 0.76 -28.71
CA VAL A 318 -26.68 1.76 -29.77
C VAL A 318 -25.64 1.35 -30.80
N TYR A 319 -25.94 1.62 -32.06
CA TYR A 319 -25.08 1.35 -33.21
C TYR A 319 -24.80 2.65 -33.97
N PHE A 320 -23.59 2.77 -34.52
CA PHE A 320 -23.17 3.91 -35.34
C PHE A 320 -22.92 3.46 -36.78
N PRO A 321 -23.81 3.81 -37.73
CA PRO A 321 -23.62 3.49 -39.14
C PRO A 321 -22.31 4.09 -39.68
N ASN A 322 -21.65 3.37 -40.60
CA ASN A 322 -20.43 3.81 -41.30
C ASN A 322 -19.17 4.00 -40.43
N VAL A 323 -19.24 3.72 -39.13
CA VAL A 323 -18.06 3.74 -38.24
C VAL A 323 -17.27 2.44 -38.41
N LYS A 324 -16.01 2.56 -38.83
CA LYS A 324 -15.06 1.44 -38.96
C LYS A 324 -14.11 1.32 -37.77
N LYS A 325 -13.91 2.42 -37.03
CA LYS A 325 -12.94 2.54 -35.92
C LYS A 325 -13.53 3.38 -34.80
N VAL A 326 -13.25 2.99 -33.56
CA VAL A 326 -13.59 3.76 -32.35
C VAL A 326 -12.29 4.16 -31.67
N VAL A 327 -12.16 5.44 -31.34
CA VAL A 327 -11.05 6.01 -30.59
C VAL A 327 -11.58 6.45 -29.23
N ILE A 328 -11.01 5.89 -28.16
CA ILE A 328 -11.35 6.25 -26.79
C ILE A 328 -10.19 7.03 -26.18
N VAL A 329 -10.42 8.27 -25.77
CA VAL A 329 -9.41 9.11 -25.10
C VAL A 329 -9.70 9.12 -23.60
N LEU A 330 -8.83 8.42 -22.84
CA LEU A 330 -8.84 8.45 -21.39
C LEU A 330 -8.23 9.76 -20.91
N LYS A 331 -8.99 10.50 -20.12
CA LYS A 331 -8.57 11.78 -19.54
C LYS A 331 -8.41 11.67 -18.03
N GLU A 332 -7.44 12.39 -17.49
CA GLU A 332 -7.50 12.84 -16.10
C GLU A 332 -8.18 14.21 -16.11
N LYS A 333 -9.47 14.23 -15.78
CA LYS A 333 -10.37 15.37 -15.99
C LYS A 333 -10.40 15.78 -17.46
N ASN A 334 -9.69 16.84 -17.83
CA ASN A 334 -9.59 17.29 -19.21
C ASN A 334 -8.17 17.15 -19.79
N ILE A 335 -7.24 16.55 -19.06
CA ILE A 335 -5.89 16.28 -19.55
C ILE A 335 -5.91 14.92 -20.27
N PRO A 336 -5.63 14.85 -21.59
CA PRO A 336 -5.60 13.59 -22.31
C PRO A 336 -4.37 12.77 -21.91
N VAL A 337 -4.58 11.51 -21.54
CA VAL A 337 -3.53 10.63 -21.01
C VAL A 337 -3.22 9.49 -21.97
N THR A 338 -4.25 8.72 -22.34
CA THR A 338 -4.10 7.55 -23.21
C THR A 338 -5.19 7.53 -24.25
N GLU A 339 -4.81 7.42 -25.50
CA GLU A 339 -5.70 7.12 -26.61
C GLU A 339 -5.71 5.62 -26.88
N ILE A 340 -6.91 5.06 -27.03
CA ILE A 340 -7.16 3.65 -27.31
C ILE A 340 -7.87 3.55 -28.65
N GLU A 341 -7.25 2.84 -29.59
CA GLU A 341 -7.78 2.63 -30.92
C GLU A 341 -8.37 1.22 -31.06
N LEU A 342 -9.67 1.14 -31.31
CA LEU A 342 -10.42 -0.11 -31.43
C LEU A 342 -11.09 -0.21 -32.80
N PRO A 343 -10.68 -1.17 -33.65
CA PRO A 343 -11.45 -1.53 -34.83
C PRO A 343 -12.89 -1.94 -34.48
N GLY A 344 -13.87 -1.49 -35.27
CA GLY A 344 -15.29 -1.75 -35.00
C GLY A 344 -15.65 -3.25 -34.99
N TYR A 345 -14.97 -4.05 -35.82
CA TYR A 345 -15.17 -5.51 -35.83
C TYR A 345 -14.75 -6.18 -34.50
N LEU A 346 -13.72 -5.66 -33.81
CA LEU A 346 -13.30 -6.19 -32.51
C LEU A 346 -14.32 -5.86 -31.42
N ILE A 347 -14.89 -4.65 -31.45
CA ILE A 347 -15.98 -4.28 -30.53
C ILE A 347 -17.17 -5.21 -30.74
N ASN A 348 -17.59 -5.45 -31.98
CA ASN A 348 -18.68 -6.37 -32.30
C ASN A 348 -18.40 -7.80 -31.82
N ALA A 349 -17.18 -8.31 -32.01
CA ALA A 349 -16.78 -9.63 -31.52
C ALA A 349 -16.86 -9.71 -29.99
N TYR A 350 -16.40 -8.67 -29.28
CA TYR A 350 -16.49 -8.58 -27.83
C TYR A 350 -17.95 -8.54 -27.34
N LEU A 351 -18.79 -7.71 -27.95
CA LEU A 351 -20.20 -7.58 -27.57
C LEU A 351 -20.99 -8.88 -27.79
N LYS A 352 -20.62 -9.67 -28.82
CA LYS A 352 -21.18 -11.00 -29.10
C LYS A 352 -20.58 -12.13 -28.24
N GLY A 353 -19.62 -11.82 -27.37
CA GLY A 353 -18.93 -12.82 -26.52
C GLY A 353 -17.96 -13.73 -27.27
N GLN A 354 -17.55 -13.37 -28.50
CA GLN A 354 -16.61 -14.16 -29.32
C GLN A 354 -15.15 -13.99 -28.88
N ILE A 355 -14.83 -12.86 -28.26
CA ILE A 355 -13.52 -12.59 -27.65
C ILE A 355 -13.70 -12.07 -26.24
N THR A 356 -12.72 -12.34 -25.38
CA THR A 356 -12.72 -11.83 -24.00
C THR A 356 -12.36 -10.34 -23.96
N TYR A 357 -12.68 -9.67 -22.84
CA TYR A 357 -12.28 -8.26 -22.65
C TYR A 357 -10.75 -8.09 -22.66
N LYS A 358 -10.01 -9.07 -22.10
CA LYS A 358 -8.54 -9.06 -22.11
C LYS A 358 -7.99 -9.18 -23.53
N GLU A 359 -8.58 -10.04 -24.36
CA GLU A 359 -8.20 -10.16 -25.78
C GLU A 359 -8.49 -8.88 -26.56
N LEU A 360 -9.63 -8.21 -26.31
CA LEU A 360 -9.94 -6.92 -26.91
C LEU A 360 -8.83 -5.89 -26.62
N LEU A 361 -8.44 -5.75 -25.34
CA LEU A 361 -7.39 -4.81 -24.95
C LEU A 361 -6.01 -5.20 -25.49
N ASN A 362 -5.70 -6.48 -25.59
CA ASN A 362 -4.42 -6.92 -26.16
C ASN A 362 -4.31 -6.63 -27.67
N ARG A 363 -5.44 -6.54 -28.39
CA ARG A 363 -5.49 -6.25 -29.82
C ARG A 363 -5.76 -4.77 -30.14
N ALA A 364 -5.93 -3.92 -29.13
CA ALA A 364 -6.14 -2.48 -29.29
C ALA A 364 -4.83 -1.74 -29.59
N GLY A 365 -4.92 -0.65 -30.35
CA GLY A 365 -3.83 0.31 -30.51
C GLY A 365 -3.79 1.29 -29.33
N TYR A 366 -2.60 1.73 -28.93
CA TYR A 366 -2.42 2.65 -27.81
C TYR A 366 -1.45 3.77 -28.12
N THR A 367 -1.80 5.00 -27.74
CA THR A 367 -0.92 6.17 -27.77
C THR A 367 -0.94 6.85 -26.40
N ILE A 368 0.21 6.93 -25.74
CA ILE A 368 0.37 7.67 -24.47
C ILE A 368 0.70 9.13 -24.80
N ALA A 369 0.07 10.07 -24.09
CA ALA A 369 0.14 11.51 -24.34
C ALA A 369 -0.13 11.84 -25.82
N PRO A 370 -1.34 11.53 -26.34
CA PRO A 370 -1.67 11.82 -27.73
C PRO A 370 -1.60 13.34 -27.98
N ASN A 371 -1.20 13.74 -29.19
CA ASN A 371 -1.32 15.14 -29.63
C ASN A 371 -2.80 15.44 -29.92
N TYR A 372 -3.56 15.60 -28.85
CA TYR A 372 -5.01 15.71 -28.85
C TYR A 372 -5.43 16.91 -28.03
N LYS A 373 -6.34 17.72 -28.60
CA LYS A 373 -7.01 18.80 -27.87
C LYS A 373 -8.40 18.31 -27.46
N PRO A 374 -8.73 18.29 -26.16
CA PRO A 374 -10.06 17.93 -25.66
C PRO A 374 -11.17 18.70 -26.37
N LYS A 375 -12.29 18.02 -26.62
CA LYS A 375 -13.42 18.65 -27.30
C LYS A 375 -14.12 19.68 -26.42
N ILE A 376 -14.18 19.40 -25.12
CA ILE A 376 -14.70 20.33 -24.12
C ILE A 376 -13.57 21.27 -23.71
N ASP A 377 -13.80 22.58 -23.78
CA ASP A 377 -12.92 23.58 -23.16
C ASP A 377 -13.34 23.80 -21.70
N LEU A 378 -12.61 23.21 -20.77
CA LEU A 378 -12.89 23.27 -19.34
C LEU A 378 -12.26 24.53 -18.73
N LYS A 379 -13.07 25.59 -18.60
CA LYS A 379 -12.67 26.80 -17.87
C LYS A 379 -12.59 26.55 -16.37
N LEU A 380 -13.62 25.95 -15.80
CA LEU A 380 -13.72 25.66 -14.36
C LEU A 380 -14.52 24.37 -14.14
N SER A 381 -14.01 23.50 -13.28
CA SER A 381 -14.68 22.27 -12.86
C SER A 381 -15.61 22.51 -11.67
N ASN A 382 -16.47 21.53 -11.34
CA ASN A 382 -17.13 21.56 -10.05
C ASN A 382 -16.11 21.23 -8.94
N PRO A 383 -16.01 22.06 -7.89
CA PRO A 383 -15.04 21.84 -6.81
C PRO A 383 -15.35 20.52 -6.10
N GLN A 384 -14.30 19.71 -5.93
CA GLN A 384 -14.39 18.48 -5.16
C GLN A 384 -14.06 18.79 -3.71
N ILE A 385 -15.08 18.73 -2.86
CA ILE A 385 -14.94 18.89 -1.42
C ILE A 385 -14.84 17.51 -0.78
N THR A 386 -13.81 17.32 0.02
CA THR A 386 -13.58 16.08 0.79
C THR A 386 -13.47 16.42 2.26
N GLY A 387 -14.02 15.55 3.11
CA GLY A 387 -13.95 15.65 4.55
C GLY A 387 -13.64 14.29 5.14
N ALA A 388 -12.66 14.20 6.02
CA ALA A 388 -12.30 12.94 6.67
C ALA A 388 -11.73 13.17 8.07
N ILE A 389 -12.15 12.31 9.01
CA ILE A 389 -11.46 12.18 10.29
C ILE A 389 -10.09 11.54 10.03
N LYS A 390 -9.03 12.14 10.54
CA LYS A 390 -7.65 11.67 10.41
C LYS A 390 -7.04 11.47 11.78
N LEU A 391 -6.47 10.29 11.98
CA LEU A 391 -5.58 9.98 13.08
C LEU A 391 -4.14 10.12 12.58
N ARG A 392 -3.40 11.07 13.15
CA ARG A 392 -1.94 11.18 12.97
C ARG A 392 -1.27 10.66 14.22
N THR A 393 -0.21 9.91 14.05
CA THR A 393 0.58 9.34 15.14
C THR A 393 1.97 9.97 15.14
N PHE A 394 2.53 10.10 16.33
CA PHE A 394 3.92 10.46 16.55
C PHE A 394 4.46 9.47 17.57
N LEU A 395 5.34 8.58 17.10
CA LEU A 395 5.69 7.34 17.79
C LEU A 395 7.12 7.39 18.32
N ASN A 396 7.31 6.79 19.50
CA ASN A 396 8.63 6.53 20.09
C ASN A 396 9.45 7.79 20.40
N ASP A 397 8.78 8.89 20.76
CA ASP A 397 9.46 10.12 21.20
C ASP A 397 9.82 10.03 22.69
N PRO A 398 10.95 10.60 23.15
CA PRO A 398 11.32 10.58 24.56
C PRO A 398 10.26 11.11 25.53
N SER A 399 9.39 12.02 25.07
CA SER A 399 8.29 12.56 25.86
C SER A 399 6.99 11.75 25.79
N GLY A 400 7.00 10.58 25.13
CA GLY A 400 5.89 9.63 25.13
C GLY A 400 5.92 8.69 23.92
N ALA A 401 5.68 7.41 24.17
CA ALA A 401 5.78 6.37 23.16
C ALA A 401 4.71 6.42 22.07
N LEU A 402 3.49 6.81 22.42
CA LEU A 402 2.37 6.97 21.49
C LEU A 402 1.72 8.31 21.72
N LYS A 403 1.97 9.23 20.80
CA LYS A 403 1.26 10.50 20.72
C LYS A 403 0.41 10.52 19.47
N TYR A 404 -0.66 11.28 19.52
CA TYR A 404 -1.62 11.35 18.43
C TYR A 404 -2.29 12.70 18.30
N LYS A 405 -2.72 12.98 17.08
CA LYS A 405 -3.61 14.08 16.74
C LYS A 405 -4.80 13.50 15.99
N LEU A 406 -5.97 13.65 16.59
CA LEU A 406 -7.25 13.45 15.94
C LEU A 406 -7.70 14.79 15.36
N SER A 407 -8.03 14.81 14.07
CA SER A 407 -8.51 16.01 13.39
C SER A 407 -9.60 15.67 12.38
N TYR A 408 -10.38 16.68 12.02
CA TYR A 408 -11.21 16.67 10.81
C TYR A 408 -10.48 17.45 9.73
N ASP A 409 -10.08 16.76 8.66
CA ASP A 409 -9.40 17.37 7.52
C ASP A 409 -10.44 17.69 6.44
N VAL A 410 -10.46 18.95 6.00
CA VAL A 410 -11.30 19.41 4.88
C VAL A 410 -10.39 19.77 3.72
N GLY A 411 -10.67 19.22 2.54
CA GLY A 411 -9.93 19.49 1.32
C GLY A 411 -10.83 19.95 0.19
N VAL A 412 -10.37 20.93 -0.59
CA VAL A 412 -10.98 21.36 -1.84
C VAL A 412 -9.99 21.11 -2.95
N ARG A 413 -10.42 20.40 -4.00
CA ARG A 413 -9.67 20.24 -5.23
C ARG A 413 -10.51 20.70 -6.42
N GLU A 414 -9.98 21.62 -7.20
CA GLU A 414 -10.69 22.20 -8.34
C GLU A 414 -9.78 22.26 -9.56
N TYR A 415 -10.28 21.85 -10.71
CA TYR A 415 -9.58 21.90 -11.98
C TYR A 415 -10.06 23.12 -12.77
N PHE A 416 -9.14 23.84 -13.38
CA PHE A 416 -9.45 25.03 -14.17
C PHE A 416 -8.51 25.16 -15.36
N LEU A 417 -8.94 25.89 -16.38
CA LEU A 417 -8.18 26.15 -17.62
C LEU A 417 -7.53 24.88 -18.20
N ASN A 418 -8.29 23.78 -18.25
CA ASN A 418 -7.93 22.44 -18.71
C ASN A 418 -6.81 21.70 -17.94
N ASN A 419 -5.75 22.39 -17.56
CA ASN A 419 -4.49 21.81 -17.11
C ASN A 419 -4.09 22.23 -15.70
N PHE A 420 -4.82 23.16 -15.08
CA PHE A 420 -4.52 23.62 -13.73
C PHE A 420 -5.38 22.92 -12.67
N ILE A 421 -4.79 22.71 -11.51
CA ILE A 421 -5.38 22.07 -10.34
C ILE A 421 -5.13 22.98 -9.14
N PHE A 422 -6.17 23.50 -8.53
CA PHE A 422 -6.11 24.17 -7.25
C PHE A 422 -6.35 23.15 -6.15
N ASP A 423 -5.44 23.11 -5.17
CA ASP A 423 -5.52 22.27 -3.98
C ASP A 423 -5.46 23.15 -2.74
N ALA A 424 -6.51 23.10 -1.93
CA ALA A 424 -6.56 23.70 -0.61
C ALA A 424 -6.94 22.65 0.43
N LYS A 425 -6.24 22.60 1.55
CA LYS A 425 -6.53 21.69 2.65
C LYS A 425 -6.39 22.40 3.97
N VAL A 426 -7.37 22.20 4.84
CA VAL A 426 -7.42 22.71 6.21
C VAL A 426 -7.50 21.53 7.17
N ILE A 427 -6.71 21.58 8.23
CA ILE A 427 -6.74 20.62 9.34
C ILE A 427 -7.43 21.30 10.51
N LEU A 428 -8.51 20.71 11.01
CA LEU A 428 -9.21 21.15 12.22
C LEU A 428 -8.89 20.18 13.37
N PRO A 429 -7.96 20.54 14.29
CA PRO A 429 -7.62 19.68 15.41
C PRO A 429 -8.83 19.46 16.34
N ILE A 430 -9.08 18.21 16.72
CA ILE A 430 -10.12 17.84 17.71
C ILE A 430 -9.46 17.53 19.04
N LYS A 431 -8.44 16.67 19.02
CA LYS A 431 -7.65 16.28 20.20
C LYS A 431 -6.20 16.09 19.79
N ASN A 432 -5.28 16.65 20.57
CA ASN A 432 -3.86 16.60 20.25
C ASN A 432 -3.02 16.51 21.53
N ASN A 433 -2.12 15.55 21.59
CA ASN A 433 -1.10 15.44 22.64
C ASN A 433 0.33 15.31 22.07
N ILE A 434 0.53 15.62 20.79
CA ILE A 434 1.83 15.57 20.13
C ILE A 434 2.69 16.74 20.59
N TYR A 435 3.86 16.45 21.15
CA TYR A 435 4.95 17.39 21.41
C TYR A 435 6.25 16.58 21.48
N SER A 436 7.41 17.21 21.29
CA SER A 436 8.71 16.58 21.54
C SER A 436 9.52 17.39 22.56
N VAL A 437 10.38 16.70 23.29
CA VAL A 437 11.45 17.30 24.10
C VAL A 437 12.80 17.26 23.39
N VAL A 438 12.87 16.64 22.21
CA VAL A 438 14.07 16.56 21.38
C VAL A 438 14.21 17.87 20.61
N PRO A 439 15.31 18.62 20.76
CA PRO A 439 15.52 19.82 19.97
C PRO A 439 15.77 19.47 18.49
N PRO A 440 15.55 20.41 17.55
CA PRO A 440 15.89 20.21 16.15
C PRO A 440 17.35 19.79 15.97
N LEU A 441 17.60 18.85 15.05
CA LEU A 441 18.90 18.20 14.91
C LEU A 441 19.92 19.02 14.11
N MET A 442 19.48 20.11 13.47
CA MET A 442 20.32 21.04 12.72
C MET A 442 19.85 22.47 12.95
N LYS A 443 20.73 23.45 12.70
CA LYS A 443 20.40 24.88 12.73
C LYS A 443 19.22 25.21 11.79
N HIS A 444 19.22 24.62 10.60
CA HIS A 444 18.13 24.71 9.63
C HIS A 444 17.53 23.31 9.44
N PRO A 445 16.56 22.89 10.28
CA PRO A 445 16.00 21.54 10.22
C PRO A 445 15.12 21.36 8.99
N VAL A 446 15.18 20.19 8.38
CA VAL A 446 14.35 19.79 7.23
C VAL A 446 13.06 19.13 7.71
N ARG A 447 13.16 18.08 8.54
CA ARG A 447 12.01 17.36 9.12
C ARG A 447 12.13 17.14 10.62
N SER A 448 13.30 17.30 11.23
CA SER A 448 13.49 16.98 12.65
C SER A 448 12.61 17.80 13.61
N ASP A 449 12.04 18.92 13.15
CA ASP A 449 11.13 19.81 13.89
C ASP A 449 9.64 19.61 13.54
N ILE A 450 9.26 18.46 12.97
CA ILE A 450 7.87 18.15 12.56
C ILE A 450 6.87 18.25 13.72
N ASP A 451 7.31 17.93 14.93
CA ASP A 451 6.48 17.96 16.14
C ASP A 451 5.88 19.35 16.37
N LYS A 452 6.63 20.43 16.06
CA LYS A 452 6.15 21.81 16.18
C LYS A 452 4.94 22.09 15.29
N TYR A 453 4.90 21.53 14.08
CA TYR A 453 3.78 21.67 13.16
C TYR A 453 2.61 20.76 13.56
N LEU A 454 2.91 19.57 14.10
CA LEU A 454 1.88 18.64 14.53
C LEU A 454 1.20 19.07 15.83
N ASN A 455 1.92 19.73 16.76
CA ASN A 455 1.41 20.21 18.05
C ASN A 455 0.39 21.35 17.93
N ASN A 456 0.22 21.96 16.76
CA ASN A 456 -0.75 23.05 16.56
C ASN A 456 -2.16 22.67 17.04
N LYS A 457 -2.70 23.49 17.96
CA LYS A 457 -4.05 23.38 18.52
C LYS A 457 -5.08 24.21 17.75
N HIS A 458 -4.63 25.18 16.96
CA HIS A 458 -5.46 25.98 16.06
C HIS A 458 -5.57 25.32 14.67
N PRO A 459 -6.55 25.73 13.84
CA PRO A 459 -6.63 25.31 12.45
C PRO A 459 -5.35 25.59 11.66
N ASP A 460 -4.93 24.63 10.85
CA ASP A 460 -3.71 24.74 10.03
C ASP A 460 -4.04 24.55 8.55
N ILE A 461 -3.25 25.14 7.67
CA ILE A 461 -3.41 25.09 6.21
C ILE A 461 -2.22 24.32 5.64
N PRO A 462 -2.21 22.97 5.69
CA PRO A 462 -1.11 22.19 5.15
C PRO A 462 -0.89 22.42 3.66
N THR A 463 -1.95 22.65 2.89
CA THR A 463 -1.85 22.81 1.43
C THR A 463 -2.69 24.00 0.97
N LEU A 464 -2.06 24.88 0.19
CA LEU A 464 -2.71 25.95 -0.57
C LEU A 464 -1.82 26.20 -1.79
N ALA A 465 -2.07 25.47 -2.86
CA ALA A 465 -1.19 25.39 -4.01
C ALA A 465 -1.95 25.28 -5.32
N VAL A 466 -1.31 25.73 -6.39
CA VAL A 466 -1.75 25.53 -7.77
C VAL A 466 -0.75 24.62 -8.45
N SER A 467 -1.26 23.62 -9.16
CA SER A 467 -0.48 22.71 -9.97
C SER A 467 -0.88 22.82 -11.43
N TYR A 468 0.07 22.63 -12.34
CA TYR A 468 -0.12 22.53 -13.77
C TYR A 468 0.35 21.17 -14.25
N VAL A 469 -0.44 20.48 -15.07
CA VAL A 469 -0.07 19.20 -15.69
C VAL A 469 -0.42 19.22 -17.16
N SER A 470 0.53 18.84 -18.02
CA SER A 470 0.26 18.75 -19.46
C SER A 470 1.09 17.67 -20.14
N PRO A 471 0.53 16.99 -21.16
CA PRO A 471 1.37 16.32 -22.15
C PRO A 471 2.17 17.37 -22.91
N ILE A 472 3.46 17.11 -23.14
CA ILE A 472 4.36 18.01 -23.90
C ILE A 472 4.93 17.33 -25.15
N ALA A 473 4.97 16.00 -25.16
CA ALA A 473 5.35 15.19 -26.30
C ALA A 473 4.70 13.80 -26.15
N LYS A 474 4.71 12.98 -27.21
CA LYS A 474 4.24 11.60 -27.14
C LYS A 474 5.00 10.86 -26.03
N GLY A 475 4.26 10.23 -25.11
CA GLY A 475 4.80 9.58 -23.92
C GLY A 475 5.28 10.50 -22.79
N THR A 476 5.36 11.83 -22.97
CA THR A 476 5.98 12.76 -22.01
C THR A 476 4.97 13.72 -21.38
N PHE A 477 4.99 13.81 -20.05
CA PHE A 477 4.21 14.77 -19.27
C PHE A 477 5.12 15.67 -18.44
N VAL A 478 4.70 16.92 -18.27
CA VAL A 478 5.25 17.84 -17.27
C VAL A 478 4.21 18.08 -16.18
N GLY A 479 4.67 18.18 -14.95
CA GLY A 479 3.89 18.65 -13.81
C GLY A 479 4.66 19.65 -12.99
N VAL A 480 4.04 20.75 -12.60
CA VAL A 480 4.62 21.80 -11.75
C VAL A 480 3.62 22.17 -10.67
N SER A 481 4.06 22.35 -9.43
CA SER A 481 3.25 22.84 -8.31
C SER A 481 3.91 24.05 -7.68
N ALA A 482 3.13 25.07 -7.36
CA ALA A 482 3.58 26.28 -6.69
C ALA A 482 2.63 26.71 -5.57
N GLY A 483 3.20 27.18 -4.46
CA GLY A 483 2.47 27.69 -3.29
C GLY A 483 2.86 26.98 -2.00
N TYR A 484 1.91 26.85 -1.09
CA TYR A 484 2.06 26.06 0.13
C TYR A 484 1.80 24.60 -0.21
N ASN A 485 2.83 23.90 -0.71
CA ASN A 485 2.70 22.54 -1.23
C ASN A 485 2.47 21.51 -0.12
N GLU A 486 3.00 21.77 1.08
CA GLU A 486 2.88 20.87 2.23
C GLU A 486 3.05 21.60 3.56
N LEU A 487 2.84 20.90 4.67
CA LEU A 487 2.81 21.47 6.03
C LEU A 487 4.08 22.24 6.41
N MET A 488 5.26 21.78 6.00
CA MET A 488 6.55 22.36 6.42
C MET A 488 7.18 23.30 5.40
N PHE A 489 6.74 23.25 4.15
CA PHE A 489 7.43 23.87 3.03
C PHE A 489 6.45 24.56 2.06
N ALA A 490 6.86 25.72 1.56
CA ALA A 490 6.19 26.43 0.48
C ALA A 490 7.22 26.80 -0.59
N GLY A 491 6.85 26.74 -1.86
CA GLY A 491 7.77 26.99 -2.95
C GLY A 491 7.24 26.47 -4.28
N VAL A 492 8.16 26.17 -5.19
CA VAL A 492 7.87 25.64 -6.52
C VAL A 492 8.62 24.33 -6.73
N GLY A 493 8.00 23.37 -7.38
CA GLY A 493 8.65 22.12 -7.75
C GLY A 493 7.89 21.40 -8.84
N GLY A 494 8.54 20.46 -9.51
CA GLY A 494 7.93 19.76 -10.63
C GLY A 494 8.71 18.55 -11.10
N ASP A 495 8.06 17.77 -11.96
CA ASP A 495 8.63 16.60 -12.62
C ASP A 495 8.33 16.66 -14.12
N VAL A 496 9.27 16.21 -14.93
CA VAL A 496 9.03 15.76 -16.30
C VAL A 496 9.22 14.25 -16.32
N ILE A 497 8.21 13.53 -16.81
CA ILE A 497 8.21 12.07 -16.87
C ILE A 497 7.89 11.58 -18.27
N HIS A 498 8.63 10.58 -18.73
CA HIS A 498 8.41 9.88 -19.98
C HIS A 498 8.04 8.41 -19.69
N PHE A 499 6.91 7.97 -20.26
CA PHE A 499 6.43 6.59 -20.21
C PHE A 499 6.87 5.84 -21.48
N PHE A 500 7.55 4.72 -21.29
CA PHE A 500 8.05 3.88 -22.37
C PHE A 500 7.11 2.71 -22.66
N GLY A 501 7.02 2.32 -23.93
CA GLY A 501 6.25 1.13 -24.35
C GLY A 501 4.78 1.20 -23.97
N ASP A 502 4.30 0.24 -23.18
CA ASP A 502 2.93 0.18 -22.66
C ASP A 502 2.73 1.00 -21.36
N GLY A 503 3.72 1.80 -20.96
CA GLY A 503 3.73 2.66 -19.77
C GLY A 503 4.19 1.97 -18.49
N ARG A 504 4.64 0.71 -18.58
CA ARG A 504 5.08 -0.09 -17.43
C ARG A 504 6.43 0.36 -16.87
N PHE A 505 7.25 0.95 -17.71
CA PHE A 505 8.49 1.63 -17.34
C PHE A 505 8.35 3.13 -17.60
N ALA A 506 8.75 3.95 -16.64
CA ALA A 506 8.81 5.39 -16.79
C ALA A 506 10.11 5.95 -16.21
N ALA A 507 10.65 6.98 -16.82
CA ALA A 507 11.81 7.70 -16.30
C ALA A 507 11.54 9.20 -16.33
N GLY A 508 12.13 9.93 -15.39
CA GLY A 508 11.92 11.36 -15.29
C GLY A 508 13.05 12.10 -14.60
N PHE A 509 12.91 13.41 -14.58
CA PHE A 509 13.72 14.31 -13.77
C PHE A 509 12.78 15.24 -13.01
N GLY A 510 13.17 15.63 -11.80
CA GLY A 510 12.37 16.53 -10.99
C GLY A 510 13.19 17.21 -9.92
N GLY A 511 12.61 18.23 -9.32
CA GLY A 511 13.24 18.96 -8.23
C GLY A 511 12.34 20.04 -7.66
N ASP A 512 12.66 20.43 -6.44
CA ASP A 512 11.94 21.43 -5.66
C ASP A 512 12.86 22.56 -5.23
N TRP A 513 12.32 23.77 -5.21
CA TRP A 513 12.90 24.91 -4.50
C TRP A 513 11.87 25.42 -3.50
N VAL A 514 12.15 25.22 -2.22
CA VAL A 514 11.22 25.51 -1.13
C VAL A 514 11.83 26.39 -0.03
N ARG A 515 10.98 27.16 0.63
CA ARG A 515 11.28 27.87 1.88
C ARG A 515 10.59 27.16 3.03
N LYS A 516 11.26 27.13 4.18
CA LYS A 516 10.68 26.57 5.40
C LYS A 516 9.55 27.46 5.89
N ARG A 517 8.43 26.86 6.28
CA ARG A 517 7.28 27.57 6.87
C ARG A 517 7.52 27.83 8.36
N ASP A 518 6.81 28.81 8.88
CA ASP A 518 6.69 29.01 10.32
C ASP A 518 5.67 28.03 10.91
N SER A 519 5.97 27.43 12.06
CA SER A 519 5.08 26.44 12.67
C SER A 519 3.89 27.07 13.41
N GLU A 520 4.00 28.33 13.85
CA GLU A 520 2.95 29.01 14.62
C GLU A 520 2.04 29.87 13.74
N HIS A 521 2.57 30.35 12.61
CA HIS A 521 1.87 31.23 11.68
C HIS A 521 1.75 30.55 10.31
N PRO A 522 0.58 29.99 9.93
CA PRO A 522 0.44 29.11 8.77
C PRO A 522 0.94 29.68 7.43
N LEU A 523 0.90 31.00 7.25
CA LEU A 523 1.30 31.69 6.02
C LEU A 523 2.65 32.43 6.12
N ARG A 524 3.37 32.34 7.25
CA ARG A 524 4.68 32.98 7.39
C ARG A 524 5.78 32.04 6.91
N LEU A 525 6.75 32.58 6.18
CA LEU A 525 7.94 31.85 5.72
C LEU A 525 9.17 32.28 6.51
N LYS A 526 10.06 31.33 6.80
CA LYS A 526 11.35 31.61 7.41
C LYS A 526 12.35 32.13 6.37
N ASN A 527 13.43 32.74 6.85
CA ASN A 527 14.48 33.36 6.03
C ASN A 527 15.54 32.36 5.51
N TYR A 528 15.19 31.09 5.40
CA TYR A 528 16.04 30.06 4.81
C TYR A 528 15.18 29.08 4.00
N GLY A 529 15.82 28.42 3.03
CA GLY A 529 15.18 27.48 2.13
C GLY A 529 16.09 26.31 1.78
N PHE A 530 15.53 25.40 1.00
CA PHE A 530 16.13 24.14 0.60
C PHE A 530 15.79 23.89 -0.87
N HIS A 531 16.59 23.06 -1.51
CA HIS A 531 16.28 22.57 -2.84
C HIS A 531 16.72 21.11 -2.97
N ASP A 532 15.97 20.36 -3.76
CA ASP A 532 16.31 19.01 -4.17
C ASP A 532 16.32 18.92 -5.70
N LEU A 533 17.02 17.91 -6.22
CA LEU A 533 17.11 17.65 -7.64
C LEU A 533 17.44 16.17 -7.85
N TYR A 534 16.63 15.47 -8.62
CA TYR A 534 16.76 14.04 -8.82
C TYR A 534 16.35 13.59 -10.22
N VAL A 535 16.89 12.44 -10.62
CA VAL A 535 16.32 11.61 -11.67
C VAL A 535 15.49 10.50 -11.04
N SER A 536 14.41 10.10 -11.69
CA SER A 536 13.54 9.02 -11.23
C SER A 536 13.37 7.92 -12.28
N ALA A 537 13.20 6.70 -11.80
CA ALA A 537 12.81 5.55 -12.60
C ALA A 537 11.70 4.78 -11.88
N HIS A 538 10.69 4.35 -12.63
CA HIS A 538 9.53 3.64 -12.14
C HIS A 538 9.31 2.38 -12.98
N TYR A 539 9.03 1.25 -12.33
CA TYR A 539 8.76 -0.01 -13.00
C TYR A 539 7.68 -0.81 -12.31
N VAL A 540 6.76 -1.40 -13.08
CA VAL A 540 5.69 -2.26 -12.55
C VAL A 540 5.80 -3.68 -13.10
N THR A 541 5.85 -4.70 -12.23
CA THR A 541 5.81 -6.11 -12.66
C THR A 541 4.37 -6.59 -12.88
N THR A 542 4.19 -7.63 -13.70
CA THR A 542 2.86 -8.18 -14.00
C THR A 542 2.34 -9.12 -12.91
N TYR A 543 3.13 -10.12 -12.52
CA TYR A 543 2.76 -11.07 -11.46
C TYR A 543 4.01 -11.61 -10.75
N PRO A 544 4.13 -11.45 -9.42
CA PRO A 544 3.33 -10.55 -8.58
C PRO A 544 3.45 -9.10 -9.07
N GLU A 545 2.39 -8.30 -8.94
CA GLU A 545 2.41 -6.85 -9.18
C GLU A 545 3.18 -6.12 -8.07
N LEU A 546 4.34 -5.61 -8.45
CA LEU A 546 5.25 -4.84 -7.62
C LEU A 546 5.53 -3.52 -8.31
N HIS A 547 5.56 -2.45 -7.53
CA HIS A 547 5.94 -1.13 -8.01
C HIS A 547 7.32 -0.83 -7.44
N PHE A 548 8.26 -0.57 -8.33
CA PHE A 548 9.61 -0.14 -8.00
C PHE A 548 9.73 1.33 -8.36
N THR A 549 10.22 2.14 -7.43
CA THR A 549 10.57 3.54 -7.66
C THR A 549 11.98 3.79 -7.15
N VAL A 550 12.82 4.37 -8.00
CA VAL A 550 14.18 4.82 -7.64
C VAL A 550 14.26 6.31 -7.89
N LYS A 551 14.77 7.07 -6.92
CA LYS A 551 15.11 8.48 -7.06
C LYS A 551 16.57 8.69 -6.67
N ALA A 552 17.38 9.22 -7.58
CA ALA A 552 18.80 9.44 -7.35
C ALA A 552 19.17 10.92 -7.59
N GLY A 553 19.86 11.53 -6.64
CA GLY A 553 20.23 12.94 -6.75
C GLY A 553 20.57 13.59 -5.41
N ARG A 554 20.26 14.88 -5.30
CA ARG A 554 20.43 15.72 -4.11
C ARG A 554 19.10 15.83 -3.37
N PHE A 555 19.11 15.58 -2.06
CA PHE A 555 17.97 15.73 -1.16
C PHE A 555 17.96 17.10 -0.47
N LEU A 556 16.87 17.43 0.22
CA LEU A 556 16.64 18.75 0.81
C LEU A 556 17.73 19.20 1.80
N ALA A 557 18.27 18.29 2.61
CA ALA A 557 19.36 18.62 3.55
C ALA A 557 20.72 18.82 2.83
N GLY A 558 20.75 18.63 1.52
CA GLY A 558 21.94 18.78 0.67
C GLY A 558 22.74 17.50 0.48
N ASP A 559 22.37 16.41 1.16
CA ASP A 559 22.96 15.09 1.00
C ASP A 559 22.68 14.53 -0.40
N LYS A 560 23.68 13.85 -0.97
CA LYS A 560 23.56 13.16 -2.26
C LYS A 560 23.36 11.68 -2.01
N GLY A 561 22.45 11.06 -2.76
CA GLY A 561 22.18 9.64 -2.57
C GLY A 561 21.10 9.08 -3.48
N VAL A 562 20.62 7.91 -3.09
CA VAL A 562 19.60 7.14 -3.82
C VAL A 562 18.53 6.65 -2.85
N ARG A 563 17.28 6.92 -3.19
CA ARG A 563 16.10 6.37 -2.52
C ARG A 563 15.49 5.28 -3.36
N PHE A 564 15.30 4.11 -2.75
CA PHE A 564 14.59 2.97 -3.30
C PHE A 564 13.25 2.83 -2.58
N GLU A 565 12.18 2.63 -3.34
CA GLU A 565 10.85 2.32 -2.85
C GLU A 565 10.33 1.09 -3.58
N VAL A 566 9.84 0.12 -2.82
CA VAL A 566 9.23 -1.11 -3.34
C VAL A 566 7.90 -1.31 -2.66
N SER A 567 6.84 -1.51 -3.44
CA SER A 567 5.52 -1.85 -2.92
C SER A 567 4.88 -3.01 -3.67
N ARG A 568 4.06 -3.76 -2.96
CA ARG A 568 3.20 -4.83 -3.48
C ARG A 568 1.79 -4.31 -3.56
N VAL A 569 1.16 -4.49 -4.72
CA VAL A 569 -0.26 -4.19 -4.91
C VAL A 569 -1.07 -5.48 -5.03
N VAL A 570 -2.08 -5.63 -4.18
CA VAL A 570 -3.05 -6.72 -4.20
C VAL A 570 -4.44 -6.14 -4.25
N LYS A 571 -5.10 -6.24 -5.41
CA LYS A 571 -6.47 -5.74 -5.63
C LYS A 571 -6.66 -4.28 -5.15
N GLY A 572 -5.65 -3.43 -5.40
CA GLY A 572 -5.65 -2.02 -5.05
C GLY A 572 -5.13 -1.71 -3.65
N PHE A 573 -5.06 -2.70 -2.77
CA PHE A 573 -4.36 -2.57 -1.50
C PHE A 573 -2.85 -2.55 -1.76
N GLU A 574 -2.15 -1.56 -1.23
CA GLU A 574 -0.71 -1.40 -1.42
C GLU A 574 0.01 -1.42 -0.08
N VAL A 575 1.08 -2.21 0.01
CA VAL A 575 2.03 -2.20 1.13
C VAL A 575 3.41 -2.02 0.56
N GLY A 576 4.17 -1.07 1.10
CA GLY A 576 5.53 -0.84 0.63
C GLY A 576 6.47 -0.37 1.72
N PHE A 577 7.74 -0.33 1.34
CA PHE A 577 8.81 0.23 2.15
C PHE A 577 9.70 1.11 1.28
N TRP A 578 10.37 2.06 1.91
CA TRP A 578 11.44 2.83 1.28
C TRP A 578 12.71 2.78 2.10
N TYR A 579 13.83 2.98 1.42
CA TYR A 579 15.16 3.11 2.00
C TYR A 579 15.97 4.13 1.21
N THR A 580 16.58 5.08 1.89
CA THR A 580 17.43 6.12 1.32
C THR A 580 18.85 5.97 1.83
N TYR A 581 19.76 5.69 0.91
CA TYR A 581 21.19 5.71 1.16
C TYR A 581 21.76 7.03 0.65
N SER A 582 22.32 7.84 1.53
CA SER A 582 22.91 9.13 1.17
C SER A 582 24.14 9.46 2.01
N ASP A 583 24.97 10.35 1.47
CA ASP A 583 26.18 10.84 2.13
C ASP A 583 25.82 11.79 3.28
N THR A 584 26.23 11.41 4.50
CA THR A 584 25.98 12.16 5.75
C THR A 584 27.28 12.57 6.44
N SER A 585 28.40 12.57 5.72
CA SER A 585 29.74 12.90 6.25
C SER A 585 29.77 14.27 6.95
N ASP A 586 29.11 15.26 6.36
CA ASP A 586 28.99 16.64 6.86
C ASP A 586 27.94 16.82 7.97
N PHE A 587 27.18 15.77 8.30
CA PHE A 587 26.11 15.87 9.30
C PHE A 587 26.65 15.59 10.71
N THR A 588 26.02 16.21 11.70
CA THR A 588 26.37 16.06 13.11
C THR A 588 25.28 15.35 13.90
N GLY A 589 25.65 14.86 15.09
CA GLY A 589 24.71 14.21 16.00
C GLY A 589 24.04 13.00 15.36
N ALA A 590 22.74 12.84 15.63
CA ALA A 590 22.01 11.64 15.24
C ALA A 590 21.50 11.62 13.78
N ASN A 591 21.86 12.64 12.97
CA ASN A 591 21.73 12.59 11.51
C ASN A 591 22.95 11.93 10.85
N LYS A 592 24.12 11.91 11.50
CA LYS A 592 25.33 11.27 10.97
C LYS A 592 25.15 9.74 10.91
N ASN A 593 25.54 9.11 9.80
CA ASN A 593 25.40 7.67 9.55
C ASN A 593 23.96 7.15 9.63
N TYR A 594 22.96 8.03 9.51
CA TYR A 594 21.56 7.64 9.45
C TYR A 594 21.13 7.45 8.00
N HIS A 595 20.30 6.44 7.75
CA HIS A 595 19.68 6.18 6.47
C HIS A 595 18.17 6.21 6.64
N ASP A 596 17.50 7.07 5.87
CA ASP A 596 16.05 7.21 5.95
C ASP A 596 15.36 5.94 5.48
N LYS A 597 14.32 5.55 6.20
CA LYS A 597 13.60 4.30 5.95
C LYS A 597 12.23 4.37 6.57
N GLY A 598 11.30 3.62 5.99
CA GLY A 598 9.98 3.48 6.56
C GLY A 598 9.12 2.53 5.75
N VAL A 599 7.91 2.32 6.26
CA VAL A 599 6.88 1.50 5.63
C VAL A 599 5.62 2.31 5.45
N PHE A 600 4.82 1.96 4.46
CA PHE A 600 3.54 2.58 4.19
C PHE A 600 2.51 1.57 3.74
N VAL A 601 1.25 1.99 3.89
CA VAL A 601 0.08 1.26 3.45
C VAL A 601 -0.88 2.20 2.77
N ALA A 602 -1.44 1.76 1.65
CA ALA A 602 -2.51 2.44 0.92
C ALA A 602 -3.74 1.52 0.84
N VAL A 603 -4.83 1.94 1.47
CA VAL A 603 -6.06 1.16 1.60
C VAL A 603 -7.16 1.76 0.73
N PRO A 604 -7.68 1.04 -0.29
CA PRO A 604 -8.82 1.47 -1.06
C PRO A 604 -10.05 1.64 -0.17
N LEU A 605 -10.57 2.86 -0.07
CA LEU A 605 -11.73 3.13 0.78
C LEU A 605 -13.03 2.53 0.22
N ARG A 606 -13.02 2.06 -1.05
CA ARG A 606 -14.12 1.28 -1.62
C ARG A 606 -14.48 0.08 -0.77
N MET A 607 -13.51 -0.55 -0.10
CA MET A 607 -13.73 -1.71 0.76
C MET A 607 -14.73 -1.43 1.90
N PHE A 608 -14.88 -0.16 2.29
CA PHE A 608 -15.75 0.29 3.38
C PHE A 608 -16.99 1.06 2.87
N LYS A 609 -17.31 0.99 1.57
CA LYS A 609 -18.45 1.70 0.96
C LYS A 609 -19.33 0.76 0.15
N TRP A 610 -20.62 1.09 0.04
CA TRP A 610 -21.58 0.37 -0.81
C TRP A 610 -21.41 0.65 -2.31
N ARG A 611 -20.61 1.66 -2.64
CA ARG A 611 -20.33 2.13 -4.00
C ARG A 611 -18.83 2.18 -4.20
N ASP A 612 -18.41 1.94 -5.43
CA ASP A 612 -17.02 2.07 -5.80
C ASP A 612 -16.52 3.52 -5.65
N THR A 613 -15.23 3.69 -5.40
CA THR A 613 -14.59 5.00 -5.24
C THR A 613 -13.11 4.91 -5.52
N LYS A 614 -12.54 5.98 -6.09
CA LYS A 614 -11.09 6.15 -6.27
C LYS A 614 -10.36 6.57 -4.99
N GLN A 615 -11.07 6.81 -3.88
CA GLN A 615 -10.44 7.29 -2.64
C GLN A 615 -9.57 6.19 -2.00
N VAL A 616 -8.35 6.58 -1.61
CA VAL A 616 -7.38 5.71 -0.93
C VAL A 616 -6.96 6.36 0.38
N GLY A 617 -6.98 5.59 1.46
CA GLY A 617 -6.40 5.97 2.75
C GLY A 617 -4.91 5.62 2.78
N TYR A 618 -4.05 6.61 2.94
CA TYR A 618 -2.60 6.42 3.05
C TYR A 618 -2.15 6.60 4.50
N TYR A 619 -1.26 5.73 4.96
CA TYR A 619 -0.58 5.84 6.25
C TYR A 619 0.87 5.35 6.11
N SER A 620 1.80 6.07 6.72
CA SER A 620 3.23 5.74 6.69
C SER A 620 3.87 5.97 8.04
N ILE A 621 4.89 5.18 8.35
CA ILE A 621 5.68 5.29 9.57
C ILE A 621 7.16 5.18 9.23
N SER A 622 7.97 6.07 9.82
CA SER A 622 9.42 5.94 9.87
C SER A 622 9.87 5.69 11.32
N PRO A 623 11.03 5.06 11.55
CA PRO A 623 11.54 4.82 12.90
C PRO A 623 11.74 6.11 13.71
N TRP A 624 12.25 7.14 13.04
CA TRP A 624 12.55 8.46 13.57
C TRP A 624 12.35 9.51 12.48
N THR A 625 11.90 10.70 12.84
CA THR A 625 11.92 11.83 11.91
C THR A 625 13.31 12.46 11.91
N ARG A 626 14.00 12.40 10.76
CA ARG A 626 15.37 12.91 10.56
C ARG A 626 15.42 13.79 9.33
N ASP A 627 16.51 14.54 9.17
CA ASP A 627 16.67 15.46 8.03
C ASP A 627 17.26 14.79 6.79
N VAL A 628 17.89 13.63 6.96
CA VAL A 628 18.59 12.87 5.91
C VAL A 628 17.63 12.33 4.85
N GLY A 629 18.01 12.43 3.58
CA GLY A 629 17.33 11.72 2.48
C GLY A 629 15.91 12.19 2.21
N GLN A 630 15.55 13.39 2.64
CA GLN A 630 14.20 13.95 2.55
C GLN A 630 13.97 14.67 1.22
N LEU A 631 12.78 14.49 0.66
CA LEU A 631 12.28 15.23 -0.50
C LEU A 631 11.16 16.17 -0.06
N ALA A 632 10.94 17.24 -0.82
CA ALA A 632 9.77 18.07 -0.62
C ALA A 632 8.49 17.34 -1.05
N GLY A 633 7.41 17.57 -0.30
CA GLY A 633 6.08 17.09 -0.63
C GLY A 633 5.39 18.03 -1.62
N ARG A 634 4.63 17.43 -2.55
CA ARG A 634 3.81 18.15 -3.54
C ARG A 634 2.37 17.66 -3.48
N PRO A 635 1.38 18.52 -3.77
CA PRO A 635 -0.02 18.10 -3.93
C PRO A 635 -0.25 17.23 -5.18
N LEU A 636 0.69 17.29 -6.13
CA LEU A 636 0.70 16.59 -7.39
C LEU A 636 1.88 15.62 -7.47
N ASP A 637 1.58 14.36 -7.76
CA ASP A 637 2.54 13.35 -8.19
C ASP A 637 2.14 12.91 -9.60
N VAL A 638 2.94 13.30 -10.60
CA VAL A 638 2.61 13.11 -12.02
C VAL A 638 2.52 11.62 -12.37
N TYR A 639 3.43 10.81 -11.84
CA TYR A 639 3.44 9.37 -12.11
C TYR A 639 2.17 8.72 -11.55
N ARG A 640 1.88 8.94 -10.26
CA ARG A 640 0.71 8.33 -9.59
C ARG A 640 -0.62 8.82 -10.18
N LEU A 641 -0.70 10.06 -10.66
CA LEU A 641 -1.89 10.63 -11.30
C LEU A 641 -2.24 9.92 -12.63
N LEU A 642 -1.23 9.51 -13.40
CA LEU A 642 -1.38 9.03 -14.77
C LEU A 642 -1.30 7.50 -14.91
N MET A 643 -0.62 6.82 -13.98
CA MET A 643 -0.33 5.38 -14.04
C MET A 643 -1.59 4.52 -14.26
N ASP A 644 -2.72 4.85 -13.63
CA ASP A 644 -3.97 4.09 -13.72
C ASP A 644 -4.61 4.11 -15.13
N LYS A 645 -4.15 5.00 -16.01
CA LYS A 645 -4.62 5.10 -17.41
C LYS A 645 -3.62 4.53 -18.40
N MET A 646 -2.48 4.02 -17.95
CA MET A 646 -1.48 3.45 -18.86
C MET A 646 -1.98 2.16 -19.51
N PRO A 647 -1.58 1.87 -20.76
CA PRO A 647 -1.98 0.66 -21.48
C PRO A 647 -1.74 -0.64 -20.69
N PHE A 648 -0.61 -0.75 -19.99
CA PHE A 648 -0.31 -1.92 -19.16
C PHE A 648 -1.35 -2.13 -18.05
N TYR A 649 -1.76 -1.05 -17.39
CA TYR A 649 -2.70 -1.10 -16.27
C TYR A 649 -4.06 -1.58 -16.75
N LEU A 650 -4.54 -1.08 -17.89
CA LEU A 650 -5.81 -1.52 -18.48
C LEU A 650 -5.82 -3.03 -18.76
N LYS A 651 -4.71 -3.56 -19.32
CA LYS A 651 -4.56 -4.98 -19.67
C LYS A 651 -4.46 -5.86 -18.42
N ASP A 652 -3.67 -5.46 -17.44
CA ASP A 652 -3.43 -6.24 -16.21
C ASP A 652 -4.68 -6.25 -15.31
N LYS A 653 -5.46 -5.15 -15.31
CA LYS A 653 -6.72 -5.04 -14.56
C LYS A 653 -7.96 -5.43 -15.35
N ALA A 654 -7.83 -6.06 -16.53
CA ALA A 654 -8.99 -6.45 -17.35
C ALA A 654 -9.95 -7.43 -16.63
N GLY A 655 -9.41 -8.27 -15.75
CA GLY A 655 -10.17 -9.22 -14.93
C GLY A 655 -10.74 -8.63 -13.63
N ALA A 656 -10.50 -7.35 -13.33
CA ALA A 656 -10.98 -6.74 -12.10
C ALA A 656 -12.52 -6.67 -12.08
N SER A 657 -13.12 -6.93 -10.91
CA SER A 657 -14.56 -6.76 -10.69
C SER A 657 -14.88 -5.35 -10.18
N GLU A 658 -16.14 -4.95 -10.37
CA GLU A 658 -16.75 -3.83 -9.64
C GLU A 658 -16.78 -4.07 -8.13
#